data_AF-A0A945SEZ1-F1
#
_entry.id   AF-A0A945SEZ1-F1
#
_cell.length_a   1.000
_cell.length_b   1.000
_cell.length_c   1.000
_cell.angle_alpha   90.00
_cell.angle_beta   90.00
_cell.angle_gamma   90.00
#
_symmetry.space_group_name_H-M   'P 1'
#
loop_
_entity.id
_entity.type
_entity.pdbx_description
1 polymer ?
#
loop_
_entity_poly.entity_id
_entity_poly.type
_entity_poly.pdbx_seq_one_letter_code
_entity_poly.pdbx_strand_id
1 'polypeptide(L)'
;TLSYPFSGAQSGGLFMNTPPNFNATVIFNLETNKYIVQEKIGGLDFGNPKIMSFSEYQDYAQQKSVKDYWNLRSKERGGNQTSALGLPKLFIPGKAFDRVFGGNAVDIRPQGSAELIFGLKINRIDNPSLPEEQRKTTSFDFQEKIQMNVIGKIGDKLKVTANFNTETTFDFENQMKVEYTGYEDEIIKKIEIGNVSLPLNGTLITGSQSLFGFKTQMQFGRLTLTGILSQQKSTKSEIEVSGGAQTSEFDVYADQYEANKHYFLAHYFKDNYDKALENLPFINSGVNITKVEIWVTNKTGTTNDTRNIVAFLDLGETGSNIYNSFSTSSGGSFPDNTEANNLFNALSSTYSGVRNINEVNSVLGSTPLSNGEDYEKLERSRKLSESEFTINSQLGYISLNSALNNDEVLAVAFQYTIGSKTYQVGELSSTGPTAPDALIVKLLKGTNFSPSLPNWHLMMKNIYALGAYQMSRDGFVLDVVYENTEESGAITNYLSVPTEEGVHGKPLIKLLNLDRLNQQSDVQSDGLFDFVEGITARSSNGRVIFPVREPFGSYLKDQFLNPTFGEKYTYQSLYDSTLTVAQQYPEKNKYRLKGTYQSSSGAEIRLNAMNVPEGSVTVTAGSQKLVENQDYTVDYMLGRVTIINEGILNSGVPIKISLENNSMFGIQNKTLIGIHADYEINKDFMLGATMLRLTERPYTQKINTGEEPISNTIWGLDANYQTESAWLTKAVDWLPFIETKAKSRLIATAEFAHLIPGHHKAVGDEGVSYIDDFESSRTSIDIKNMGAWKLASIPEKQLELFENSNLSDSLIIGFNRAKLAWYTIDPLFFRNTSITPPNVNKTITLPNGNTIGQQSYHYSREVLETEVFPNKDPNMGSQITNLSLLDIAYYPKERGPYNYTINGIG
;
A
#
# COMPACT_ATOMS: atom_id res chain seq x y z
N THR A 1 77.08 19.97 -16.97
CA THR A 1 77.36 18.76 -16.18
C THR A 1 76.12 18.37 -15.42
N LEU A 2 75.46 17.29 -15.83
CA LEU A 2 74.54 16.49 -15.01
C LEU A 2 74.48 15.11 -15.69
N SER A 3 75.15 14.14 -15.09
CA SER A 3 75.11 12.73 -15.50
C SER A 3 73.83 12.10 -14.99
N TYR A 4 72.99 11.58 -15.89
CA TYR A 4 71.91 10.66 -15.52
C TYR A 4 72.41 9.22 -15.64
N PRO A 5 72.28 8.37 -14.60
CA PRO A 5 72.64 6.96 -14.71
C PRO A 5 71.45 6.19 -15.30
N PHE A 6 71.59 5.67 -16.50
CA PHE A 6 70.67 4.65 -17.00
C PHE A 6 71.00 3.30 -16.36
N SER A 7 70.05 2.70 -15.65
CA SER A 7 70.17 1.31 -15.21
C SER A 7 69.89 0.38 -16.40
N GLY A 8 70.73 -0.64 -16.61
CA GLY A 8 70.64 -1.58 -17.75
C GLY A 8 69.42 -2.51 -17.77
N ALA A 9 68.39 -2.25 -16.97
CA ALA A 9 67.17 -3.05 -16.86
C ALA A 9 65.91 -2.39 -17.44
N GLN A 10 66.00 -1.20 -18.06
CA GLN A 10 64.86 -0.57 -18.72
C GLN A 10 64.79 -0.95 -20.21
N SER A 11 63.74 -1.67 -20.62
CA SER A 11 63.38 -1.83 -22.03
C SER A 11 62.22 -0.88 -22.36
N GLY A 12 62.47 0.09 -23.24
CA GLY A 12 61.45 0.92 -23.87
C GLY A 12 61.10 0.35 -25.24
N GLY A 13 59.90 -0.21 -25.40
CA GLY A 13 59.41 -0.65 -26.70
C GLY A 13 58.98 0.55 -27.55
N LEU A 14 59.66 0.78 -28.68
CA LEU A 14 59.15 1.65 -29.74
C LEU A 14 57.89 1.00 -30.32
N PHE A 15 56.71 1.52 -30.00
CA PHE A 15 55.45 1.12 -30.62
C PHE A 15 55.34 1.75 -32.03
N MET A 16 56.08 1.21 -32.99
CA MET A 16 55.87 1.54 -34.41
C MET A 16 54.73 0.68 -34.97
N ASN A 17 53.79 1.30 -35.68
CA ASN A 17 52.75 0.58 -36.42
C ASN A 17 53.42 -0.36 -37.44
N THR A 18 53.04 -1.64 -37.43
CA THR A 18 53.47 -2.59 -38.45
C THR A 18 52.94 -2.16 -39.83
N PRO A 19 53.79 -2.01 -40.85
CA PRO A 19 53.34 -1.56 -42.16
C PRO A 19 52.43 -2.60 -42.83
N PRO A 20 51.55 -2.19 -43.76
CA PRO A 20 50.46 -3.03 -44.29
C PRO A 20 50.92 -4.31 -45.00
N ASN A 21 52.19 -4.36 -45.39
CA ASN A 21 52.82 -5.50 -46.02
C ASN A 21 53.23 -6.61 -45.03
N PHE A 22 53.09 -6.42 -43.70
CA PHE A 22 53.25 -7.50 -42.73
C PHE A 22 51.91 -8.19 -42.47
N ASN A 23 51.83 -9.50 -42.75
CA ASN A 23 50.67 -10.33 -42.44
C ASN A 23 51.09 -11.64 -41.79
N ALA A 24 50.25 -12.17 -40.90
CA ALA A 24 50.46 -13.50 -40.31
C ALA A 24 49.48 -14.48 -40.94
N THR A 25 50.00 -15.55 -41.54
CA THR A 25 49.19 -16.66 -42.08
C THR A 25 49.21 -17.83 -41.12
N VAL A 26 48.03 -18.40 -40.85
CA VAL A 26 47.88 -19.58 -39.99
C VAL A 26 47.61 -20.79 -40.87
N ILE A 27 48.42 -21.83 -40.72
CA ILE A 27 48.28 -23.10 -41.45
C ILE A 27 48.07 -24.20 -40.42
N PHE A 28 46.98 -24.95 -40.56
CA PHE A 28 46.73 -26.11 -39.72
C PHE A 28 47.34 -27.36 -40.36
N ASN A 29 48.18 -28.07 -39.60
CA ASN A 29 48.79 -29.32 -40.05
C ASN A 29 47.97 -30.52 -39.53
N LEU A 30 47.28 -31.20 -40.45
CA LEU A 30 46.38 -32.33 -40.17
C LEU A 30 47.10 -33.57 -39.58
N GLU A 31 48.37 -33.78 -39.90
CA GLU A 31 49.13 -34.96 -39.44
C GLU A 31 49.64 -34.78 -38.00
N THR A 32 49.99 -33.55 -37.63
CA THR A 32 50.55 -33.23 -36.30
C THR A 32 49.54 -32.59 -35.34
N ASN A 33 48.34 -32.28 -35.83
CA ASN A 33 47.23 -31.64 -35.10
C ASN A 33 47.65 -30.31 -34.42
N LYS A 34 48.52 -29.54 -35.10
CA LYS A 34 49.12 -28.30 -34.61
C LYS A 34 48.90 -27.15 -35.59
N TYR A 35 48.81 -25.94 -35.05
CA TYR A 35 48.68 -24.69 -35.80
C TYR A 35 50.05 -24.05 -35.98
N ILE A 36 50.39 -23.73 -37.22
CA ILE A 36 51.64 -23.07 -37.58
C ILE A 36 51.31 -21.63 -37.97
N VAL A 37 51.74 -20.69 -37.15
CA VAL A 37 51.60 -19.25 -37.41
C VAL A 37 52.91 -18.74 -38.02
N GLN A 38 52.85 -18.36 -39.29
CA GLN A 38 53.99 -17.82 -40.04
C GLN A 38 53.76 -16.33 -40.31
N GLU A 39 54.70 -15.50 -39.90
CA GLU A 39 54.72 -14.08 -40.27
C GLU A 39 55.31 -13.95 -41.68
N LYS A 40 54.72 -13.06 -42.48
CA LYS A 40 55.08 -12.82 -43.88
C LYS A 40 55.24 -11.31 -44.12
N ILE A 41 56.19 -10.96 -44.97
CA ILE A 41 56.37 -9.62 -45.53
C ILE A 41 56.04 -9.71 -47.03
N GLY A 42 54.86 -9.22 -47.39
CA GLY A 42 54.29 -9.40 -48.72
C GLY A 42 54.05 -10.88 -49.01
N GLY A 43 54.86 -11.46 -49.90
CA GLY A 43 54.81 -12.89 -50.24
C GLY A 43 55.91 -13.74 -49.60
N LEU A 44 56.86 -13.13 -48.87
CA LEU A 44 58.03 -13.83 -48.32
C LEU A 44 57.83 -14.17 -46.85
N ASP A 45 58.21 -15.37 -46.46
CA ASP A 45 58.20 -15.81 -45.05
C ASP A 45 59.25 -15.02 -44.26
N PHE A 46 58.83 -14.44 -43.15
CA PHE A 46 59.65 -13.65 -42.25
C PHE A 46 59.69 -14.29 -40.87
N GLY A 47 60.90 -14.59 -40.38
CA GLY A 47 61.12 -15.20 -39.08
C GLY A 47 60.74 -16.68 -38.99
N ASN A 48 60.97 -17.27 -37.82
CA ASN A 48 60.66 -18.68 -37.57
C ASN A 48 59.16 -18.89 -37.30
N PRO A 49 58.54 -19.96 -37.83
CA PRO A 49 57.15 -20.27 -37.57
C PRO A 49 56.90 -20.59 -36.09
N LYS A 50 55.80 -20.10 -35.55
CA LYS A 50 55.32 -20.49 -34.21
C LYS A 50 54.38 -21.68 -34.36
N ILE A 51 54.77 -22.82 -33.80
CA ILE A 51 53.97 -24.05 -33.82
C ILE A 51 53.27 -24.16 -32.46
N MET A 52 51.94 -24.21 -32.49
CA MET A 52 51.09 -24.21 -31.30
C MET A 52 50.16 -25.43 -31.32
N SER A 53 49.85 -25.98 -30.15
CA SER A 53 48.70 -26.89 -29.99
C SER A 53 47.39 -26.13 -30.14
N PHE A 54 46.26 -26.85 -30.23
CA PHE A 54 44.93 -26.22 -30.32
C PHE A 54 44.64 -25.29 -29.13
N SER A 55 44.95 -25.72 -27.89
CA SER A 55 44.74 -24.91 -26.68
C SER A 55 45.58 -23.63 -26.71
N GLU A 56 46.87 -23.74 -27.08
CA GLU A 56 47.76 -22.57 -27.15
C GLU A 56 47.36 -21.61 -28.27
N TYR A 57 46.86 -22.13 -29.40
CA TYR A 57 46.34 -21.30 -30.47
C TYR A 57 45.04 -20.58 -30.07
N GLN A 58 44.15 -21.25 -29.31
CA GLN A 58 42.95 -20.64 -28.78
C GLN A 58 43.28 -19.48 -27.83
N ASP A 59 44.22 -19.67 -26.91
CA ASP A 59 44.70 -18.61 -26.01
C ASP A 59 45.35 -17.46 -26.78
N TYR A 60 46.20 -17.77 -27.78
CA TYR A 60 46.82 -16.78 -28.65
C TYR A 60 45.78 -15.98 -29.43
N ALA A 61 44.76 -16.63 -30.00
CA ALA A 61 43.68 -15.99 -30.75
C ALA A 61 42.82 -15.11 -29.83
N GLN A 62 42.53 -15.55 -28.61
CA GLN A 62 41.79 -14.76 -27.62
C GLN A 62 42.58 -13.52 -27.21
N GLN A 63 43.86 -13.65 -26.87
CA GLN A 63 44.72 -12.51 -26.53
C GLN A 63 44.87 -11.53 -27.70
N LYS A 64 45.01 -12.04 -28.92
CA LYS A 64 45.06 -11.22 -30.14
C LYS A 64 43.75 -10.46 -30.35
N SER A 65 42.60 -11.12 -30.18
CA SER A 65 41.27 -10.49 -30.27
C SER A 65 41.09 -9.38 -29.24
N VAL A 66 41.47 -9.62 -27.98
CA VAL A 66 41.44 -8.59 -26.92
C VAL A 66 42.35 -7.41 -27.28
N LYS A 67 43.56 -7.68 -27.77
CA LYS A 67 44.51 -6.64 -28.20
C LYS A 67 43.99 -5.84 -29.40
N ASP A 68 43.42 -6.51 -30.39
CA ASP A 68 42.84 -5.88 -31.58
C ASP A 68 41.61 -5.04 -31.21
N TYR A 69 40.77 -5.52 -30.29
CA TYR A 69 39.65 -4.77 -29.70
C TYR A 69 40.13 -3.50 -29.00
N TRP A 70 41.15 -3.58 -28.13
CA TRP A 70 41.70 -2.40 -27.46
C TRP A 70 42.41 -1.45 -28.42
N ASN A 71 43.05 -1.96 -29.48
CA ASN A 71 43.62 -1.14 -30.55
C ASN A 71 42.54 -0.45 -31.40
N LEU A 72 41.40 -1.10 -31.65
CA LEU A 72 40.26 -0.49 -32.33
C LEU A 72 39.65 0.62 -31.45
N ARG A 73 39.36 0.31 -30.17
CA ARG A 73 38.86 1.28 -29.17
C ARG A 73 39.83 2.44 -28.94
N SER A 74 41.15 2.21 -28.97
CA SER A 74 42.15 3.28 -28.83
C SER A 74 42.27 4.12 -30.09
N LYS A 75 42.15 3.53 -31.29
CA LYS A 75 42.01 4.27 -32.56
C LYS A 75 40.72 5.09 -32.61
N GLU A 76 39.61 4.58 -32.10
CA GLU A 76 38.35 5.35 -31.94
C GLU A 76 38.51 6.51 -30.94
N ARG A 77 39.32 6.34 -29.88
CA ARG A 77 39.69 7.44 -28.97
C ARG A 77 40.66 8.46 -29.59
N GLY A 78 41.56 8.04 -30.48
CA GLY A 78 42.53 8.91 -31.15
C GLY A 78 42.05 9.57 -32.45
N GLY A 79 40.98 9.03 -33.06
CA GLY A 79 40.48 9.41 -34.38
C GLY A 79 39.39 10.48 -34.42
N ASN A 80 39.20 11.27 -33.35
CA ASN A 80 38.18 12.33 -33.31
C ASN A 80 38.63 13.59 -32.54
N GLN A 81 39.92 13.96 -32.62
CA GLN A 81 40.43 15.23 -32.04
C GLN A 81 40.73 16.33 -33.06
N THR A 82 40.32 16.18 -34.32
CA THR A 82 40.31 17.27 -35.31
C THR A 82 38.94 17.42 -35.96
N SER A 83 37.94 17.76 -35.15
CA SER A 83 36.73 18.46 -35.58
C SER A 83 36.32 19.43 -34.46
N ALA A 84 37.08 20.52 -34.34
CA ALA A 84 36.58 21.68 -33.63
C ALA A 84 35.43 22.30 -34.47
N LEU A 85 34.30 22.55 -33.80
CA LEU A 85 33.06 23.22 -34.24
C LEU A 85 31.96 22.35 -34.89
N GLY A 86 31.29 21.56 -34.04
CA GLY A 86 29.90 21.12 -34.23
C GLY A 86 29.69 19.95 -35.20
N LEU A 87 28.63 19.17 -34.96
CA LEU A 87 28.14 18.21 -35.95
C LEU A 87 27.84 18.96 -37.26
N PRO A 88 28.27 18.46 -38.43
CA PRO A 88 28.06 19.15 -39.70
C PRO A 88 26.56 19.30 -39.97
N LYS A 89 26.12 20.53 -40.24
CA LYS A 89 24.75 20.81 -40.68
C LYS A 89 24.52 20.11 -42.01
N LEU A 90 23.50 19.26 -42.08
CA LEU A 90 23.13 18.56 -43.31
C LEU A 90 22.34 19.54 -44.18
N PHE A 91 22.81 19.81 -45.40
CA PHE A 91 22.12 20.67 -46.34
C PHE A 91 21.34 19.83 -47.36
N ILE A 92 20.02 19.99 -47.39
CA ILE A 92 19.15 19.29 -48.36
C ILE A 92 18.90 20.23 -49.55
N PRO A 93 19.42 19.93 -50.75
CA PRO A 93 19.26 20.82 -51.91
C PRO A 93 17.83 20.72 -52.48
N GLY A 94 17.15 21.85 -52.60
CA GLY A 94 15.89 21.94 -53.34
C GLY A 94 15.03 23.15 -52.96
N LYS A 95 14.49 23.86 -53.97
CA LYS A 95 13.60 25.01 -53.75
C LYS A 95 12.28 24.63 -53.04
N ALA A 96 11.84 23.38 -53.18
CA ALA A 96 10.66 22.87 -52.51
C ALA A 96 10.88 22.71 -50.99
N PHE A 97 12.08 22.29 -50.59
CA PHE A 97 12.45 22.14 -49.17
C PHE A 97 12.55 23.51 -48.48
N ASP A 98 13.26 24.44 -49.11
CA ASP A 98 13.41 25.83 -48.65
C ASP A 98 12.05 26.53 -48.47
N ARG A 99 11.12 26.35 -49.41
CA ARG A 99 9.77 26.93 -49.34
C ARG A 99 8.95 26.42 -48.15
N VAL A 100 9.12 25.15 -47.77
CA VAL A 100 8.36 24.53 -46.67
C VAL A 100 8.99 24.84 -45.31
N PHE A 101 10.33 24.79 -45.21
CA PHE A 101 11.06 24.84 -43.94
C PHE A 101 11.81 26.15 -43.67
N GLY A 102 11.82 27.10 -44.62
CA GLY A 102 12.49 28.40 -44.46
C GLY A 102 14.01 28.33 -44.51
N GLY A 103 14.57 27.25 -45.05
CA GLY A 103 16.01 27.04 -45.17
C GLY A 103 16.35 25.58 -45.46
N ASN A 104 17.55 25.33 -45.98
CA ASN A 104 18.01 24.00 -46.36
C ASN A 104 18.86 23.30 -45.29
N ALA A 105 19.14 23.96 -44.17
CA ALA A 105 20.00 23.45 -43.11
C ALA A 105 19.23 22.56 -42.13
N VAL A 106 19.75 21.37 -41.85
CA VAL A 106 19.28 20.46 -40.81
C VAL A 106 20.38 20.36 -39.74
N ASP A 107 20.07 20.81 -38.53
CA ASP A 107 20.94 20.78 -37.34
C ASP A 107 20.29 19.87 -36.30
N ILE A 108 20.74 18.62 -36.21
CA ILE A 108 20.26 17.65 -35.22
C ILE A 108 21.37 17.42 -34.20
N ARG A 109 21.06 17.67 -32.93
CA ARG A 109 21.99 17.54 -31.79
C ARG A 109 21.46 16.50 -30.83
N PRO A 110 21.77 15.21 -31.04
CA PRO A 110 21.49 14.19 -30.05
C PRO A 110 22.54 14.27 -28.93
N GLN A 111 22.09 14.14 -27.68
CA GLN A 111 22.89 14.08 -26.47
C GLN A 111 22.37 12.92 -25.61
N GLY A 112 23.26 12.27 -24.87
CA GLY A 112 22.92 11.16 -23.98
C GLY A 112 23.66 9.87 -24.32
N SER A 113 23.13 8.75 -23.86
CA SER A 113 23.70 7.42 -23.99
C SER A 113 22.63 6.37 -24.27
N ALA A 114 22.97 5.37 -25.06
CA ALA A 114 22.18 4.17 -25.22
C ALA A 114 23.06 2.97 -24.82
N GLU A 115 22.61 2.20 -23.85
CA GLU A 115 23.25 0.96 -23.40
C GLU A 115 22.30 -0.21 -23.64
N LEU A 116 22.81 -1.23 -24.32
CA LEU A 116 22.11 -2.50 -24.52
C LEU A 116 22.87 -3.57 -23.76
N ILE A 117 22.23 -4.17 -22.76
CA ILE A 117 22.81 -5.22 -21.93
C ILE A 117 22.19 -6.54 -22.37
N PHE A 118 23.06 -7.43 -22.85
CA PHE A 118 22.71 -8.80 -23.19
C PHE A 118 23.35 -9.73 -22.17
N GLY A 119 22.53 -10.48 -21.45
CA GLY A 119 22.95 -11.43 -20.44
C GLY A 119 22.29 -12.79 -20.65
N LEU A 120 22.97 -13.85 -20.26
CA LEU A 120 22.35 -15.16 -20.08
C LEU A 120 22.29 -15.42 -18.57
N LYS A 121 21.10 -15.36 -17.99
CA LYS A 121 20.86 -15.62 -16.57
C LYS A 121 20.50 -17.10 -16.40
N ILE A 122 21.43 -17.86 -15.84
CA ILE A 122 21.20 -19.25 -15.43
C ILE A 122 21.02 -19.25 -13.92
N ASN A 123 19.80 -19.50 -13.45
CA ASN A 123 19.53 -19.67 -12.04
C ASN A 123 19.38 -21.17 -11.74
N ARG A 124 20.06 -21.63 -10.69
CA ARG A 124 19.94 -23.00 -10.19
C ARG A 124 19.58 -22.96 -8.72
N ILE A 125 18.45 -23.58 -8.38
CA ILE A 125 17.96 -23.71 -7.02
C ILE A 125 17.87 -25.20 -6.70
N ASP A 126 18.75 -25.68 -5.82
CA ASP A 126 18.75 -27.08 -5.37
C ASP A 126 17.73 -27.30 -4.23
N ASN A 127 16.48 -26.87 -4.45
CA ASN A 127 15.38 -27.14 -3.52
C ASN A 127 14.63 -28.40 -3.96
N PRO A 128 14.62 -29.47 -3.14
CA PRO A 128 13.94 -30.72 -3.47
C PRO A 128 12.41 -30.59 -3.60
N SER A 129 11.81 -29.53 -3.04
CA SER A 129 10.37 -29.28 -3.17
C SER A 129 9.96 -28.76 -4.55
N LEU A 130 10.91 -28.31 -5.36
CA LEU A 130 10.65 -27.84 -6.72
C LEU A 130 10.75 -29.01 -7.72
N PRO A 131 9.90 -29.02 -8.77
CA PRO A 131 10.06 -29.90 -9.93
C PRO A 131 11.46 -29.81 -10.53
N GLU A 132 11.99 -30.91 -11.06
CA GLU A 132 13.36 -30.98 -11.61
C GLU A 132 13.56 -29.99 -12.76
N GLU A 133 12.56 -29.84 -13.63
CA GLU A 133 12.51 -28.84 -14.70
C GLU A 133 12.64 -27.39 -14.20
N GLN A 134 12.12 -27.10 -13.01
CA GLN A 134 12.11 -25.74 -12.45
C GLN A 134 13.35 -25.43 -11.59
N ARG A 135 14.17 -26.44 -11.26
CA ARG A 135 15.40 -26.24 -10.46
C ARG A 135 16.51 -25.54 -11.24
N LYS A 136 16.49 -25.60 -12.58
CA LYS A 136 17.45 -24.88 -13.42
C LYS A 136 16.71 -24.10 -14.51
N THR A 137 16.58 -22.80 -14.31
CA THR A 137 15.99 -21.90 -15.29
C THR A 137 17.09 -21.14 -16.03
N THR A 138 17.01 -21.10 -17.36
CA THR A 138 17.90 -20.32 -18.20
C THR A 138 17.06 -19.28 -18.91
N SER A 139 17.33 -18.01 -18.65
CA SER A 139 16.61 -16.88 -19.25
C SER A 139 17.60 -15.97 -19.97
N PHE A 140 17.20 -15.49 -21.14
CA PHE A 140 17.91 -14.43 -21.83
C PHE A 140 17.49 -13.10 -21.22
N ASP A 141 18.46 -12.38 -20.68
CA ASP A 141 18.27 -11.07 -20.08
C ASP A 141 18.63 -10.01 -21.12
N PHE A 142 17.63 -9.30 -21.61
CA PHE A 142 17.80 -8.18 -22.51
C PHE A 142 17.33 -6.93 -21.79
N GLN A 143 18.23 -5.98 -21.57
CA GLN A 143 17.91 -4.68 -20.97
C GLN A 143 18.33 -3.57 -21.90
N GLU A 144 17.42 -2.63 -22.13
CA GLU A 144 17.63 -1.45 -22.96
C GLU A 144 17.57 -0.21 -22.08
N LYS A 145 18.71 0.48 -21.98
CA LYS A 145 18.89 1.72 -21.22
C LYS A 145 19.18 2.85 -22.18
N ILE A 146 18.14 3.46 -22.73
CA ILE A 146 18.26 4.64 -23.57
C ILE A 146 18.01 5.85 -22.69
N GLN A 147 18.97 6.77 -22.65
CA GLN A 147 18.83 8.12 -22.11
C GLN A 147 19.22 9.08 -23.22
N MET A 148 18.25 9.72 -23.87
CA MET A 148 18.47 10.50 -25.06
C MET A 148 17.71 11.84 -25.00
N ASN A 149 18.45 12.92 -25.21
CA ASN A 149 17.92 14.26 -25.44
C ASN A 149 18.31 14.70 -26.85
N VAL A 150 17.32 14.92 -27.72
CA VAL A 150 17.53 15.33 -29.12
C VAL A 150 16.90 16.69 -29.35
N ILE A 151 17.70 17.63 -29.82
CA ILE A 151 17.21 18.91 -30.35
C ILE A 151 17.55 18.97 -31.84
N GLY A 152 16.53 18.93 -32.69
CA GLY A 152 16.63 19.10 -34.13
C GLY A 152 16.05 20.45 -34.58
N LYS A 153 16.76 21.17 -35.44
CA LYS A 153 16.21 22.31 -36.20
C LYS A 153 16.35 22.04 -37.69
N ILE A 154 15.23 22.12 -38.41
CA ILE A 154 15.17 21.94 -39.86
C ILE A 154 14.71 23.26 -40.48
N GLY A 155 15.62 23.92 -41.18
CA GLY A 155 15.46 25.30 -41.61
C GLY A 155 15.21 26.24 -40.43
N ASP A 156 14.39 27.26 -40.67
CA ASP A 156 13.99 28.23 -39.65
C ASP A 156 12.64 27.90 -39.01
N LYS A 157 11.85 27.01 -39.63
CA LYS A 157 10.46 26.77 -39.26
C LYS A 157 10.20 25.52 -38.42
N LEU A 158 10.98 24.45 -38.56
CA LEU A 158 10.69 23.19 -37.86
C LEU A 158 11.72 22.93 -36.75
N LYS A 159 11.22 22.68 -35.53
CA LYS A 159 11.99 22.32 -34.35
C LYS A 159 11.47 21.01 -33.77
N VAL A 160 12.36 20.06 -33.55
CA VAL A 160 12.09 18.78 -32.90
C VAL A 160 12.81 18.78 -31.56
N THR A 161 12.09 18.49 -30.49
CA THR A 161 12.64 18.31 -29.15
C THR A 161 12.16 16.96 -28.64
N ALA A 162 13.06 16.03 -28.33
CA ALA A 162 12.71 14.73 -27.77
C ALA A 162 13.59 14.44 -26.57
N ASN A 163 12.99 14.12 -25.44
CA ASN A 163 13.64 13.61 -24.25
C ASN A 163 13.04 12.24 -23.95
N PHE A 164 13.87 11.21 -24.00
CA PHE A 164 13.46 9.83 -23.83
C PHE A 164 14.43 9.12 -22.89
N ASN A 165 13.90 8.58 -21.80
CA ASN A 165 14.66 7.82 -20.83
C ASN A 165 13.88 6.55 -20.43
N THR A 166 14.41 5.37 -20.76
CA THR A 166 13.78 4.07 -20.46
C THR A 166 13.82 3.69 -18.98
N GLU A 167 14.61 4.39 -18.15
CA GLU A 167 14.69 4.18 -16.71
C GLU A 167 13.75 5.14 -15.92
N THR A 168 12.98 5.98 -16.61
CA THR A 168 11.99 6.85 -15.94
C THR A 168 10.87 6.01 -15.34
N THR A 169 10.47 6.37 -14.12
CA THR A 169 9.36 5.66 -13.44
C THR A 169 8.01 6.01 -14.06
N PHE A 170 7.89 7.19 -14.70
CA PHE A 170 6.64 7.68 -15.24
C PHE A 170 6.75 8.05 -16.73
N ASP A 171 5.80 7.56 -17.54
CA ASP A 171 5.75 7.79 -19.00
C ASP A 171 5.57 9.25 -19.42
N PHE A 172 5.14 10.14 -18.52
CA PHE A 172 5.01 11.57 -18.83
C PHE A 172 6.36 12.31 -18.84
N GLU A 173 7.40 11.74 -18.24
CA GLU A 173 8.77 12.28 -18.28
C GLU A 173 9.39 12.12 -19.67
N ASN A 174 8.91 11.13 -20.42
CA ASN A 174 9.24 10.97 -21.84
C ASN A 174 8.46 12.00 -22.67
N GLN A 175 9.17 13.05 -23.10
CA GLN A 175 8.60 14.16 -23.83
C GLN A 175 9.06 14.15 -25.29
N MET A 176 8.11 14.34 -26.20
CA MET A 176 8.39 14.54 -27.62
C MET A 176 7.56 15.71 -28.11
N LYS A 177 8.19 16.74 -28.66
CA LYS A 177 7.53 17.89 -29.25
C LYS A 177 8.12 18.20 -30.61
N VAL A 178 7.27 18.19 -31.63
CA VAL A 178 7.59 18.69 -32.97
C VAL A 178 6.81 19.98 -33.16
N GLU A 179 7.51 21.07 -33.41
CA GLU A 179 6.96 22.42 -33.51
C GLU A 179 7.31 22.99 -34.88
N TYR A 180 6.29 23.36 -35.65
CA TYR A 180 6.41 24.18 -36.85
C TYR A 180 5.97 25.61 -36.52
N THR A 181 6.81 26.60 -36.81
CA THR A 181 6.50 28.02 -36.66
C THR A 181 6.53 28.69 -38.02
N GLY A 182 5.39 29.23 -38.45
CA GLY A 182 5.28 30.00 -39.68
C GLY A 182 5.82 31.43 -39.53
N TYR A 183 6.09 32.11 -40.64
CA TYR A 183 6.50 33.51 -40.62
C TYR A 183 5.34 34.46 -40.26
N GLU A 184 5.66 35.73 -39.99
CA GLU A 184 4.67 36.76 -39.63
C GLU A 184 3.57 36.96 -40.69
N ASP A 185 3.87 36.69 -41.96
CA ASP A 185 2.92 36.85 -43.07
C ASP A 185 2.09 35.59 -43.36
N GLU A 186 2.36 34.47 -42.69
CA GLU A 186 1.72 33.19 -42.96
C GLU A 186 0.45 32.98 -42.12
N ILE A 187 -0.57 32.34 -42.69
CA ILE A 187 -1.83 32.05 -41.97
C ILE A 187 -1.57 31.06 -40.84
N ILE A 188 -0.82 29.99 -41.11
CA ILE A 188 -0.46 28.99 -40.09
C ILE A 188 0.66 29.59 -39.24
N LYS A 189 0.36 29.88 -37.98
CA LYS A 189 1.34 30.41 -37.02
C LYS A 189 2.12 29.30 -36.34
N LYS A 190 1.43 28.27 -35.87
CA LYS A 190 2.06 27.13 -35.17
C LYS A 190 1.38 25.82 -35.48
N ILE A 191 2.16 24.75 -35.62
CA ILE A 191 1.68 23.36 -35.54
C ILE A 191 2.57 22.65 -34.53
N GLU A 192 1.97 22.05 -33.52
CA GLU A 192 2.65 21.31 -32.46
C GLU A 192 2.15 19.87 -32.44
N ILE A 193 3.07 18.89 -32.39
CA ILE A 193 2.77 17.46 -32.32
C ILE A 193 3.54 16.83 -31.16
N GLY A 194 2.87 15.97 -30.40
CA GLY A 194 3.40 15.32 -29.20
C GLY A 194 2.97 16.10 -27.94
N ASN A 195 3.88 16.45 -27.05
CA ASN A 195 3.57 17.24 -25.86
C ASN A 195 3.15 18.67 -26.26
N VAL A 196 1.89 19.00 -26.02
CA VAL A 196 1.27 20.29 -26.31
C VAL A 196 0.61 20.85 -25.05
N SER A 197 0.35 22.15 -25.05
CA SER A 197 -0.42 22.81 -24.00
C SER A 197 -1.46 23.73 -24.62
N LEU A 198 -2.59 23.88 -23.94
CA LEU A 198 -3.64 24.83 -24.31
C LEU A 198 -3.92 25.75 -23.12
N PRO A 199 -3.03 26.71 -22.79
CA PRO A 199 -3.38 27.75 -21.85
C PRO A 199 -4.55 28.56 -22.41
N LEU A 200 -5.59 28.76 -21.59
CA LEU A 200 -6.71 29.66 -21.88
C LEU A 200 -6.71 30.77 -20.84
N ASN A 201 -7.09 31.98 -21.26
CA ASN A 201 -7.05 33.17 -20.39
C ASN A 201 -8.23 33.22 -19.39
N GLY A 202 -9.27 32.43 -19.63
CA GLY A 202 -10.49 32.43 -18.81
C GLY A 202 -10.33 31.71 -17.47
N THR A 203 -11.11 32.14 -16.48
CA THR A 203 -11.25 31.49 -15.17
C THR A 203 -12.28 30.38 -15.16
N LEU A 204 -13.35 30.49 -15.97
CA LEU A 204 -14.41 29.49 -16.07
C LEU A 204 -14.03 28.29 -16.95
N ILE A 205 -13.31 28.53 -18.05
CA ILE A 205 -12.80 27.48 -18.94
C ILE A 205 -11.28 27.50 -18.89
N THR A 206 -10.72 26.67 -18.01
CA THR A 206 -9.27 26.49 -17.89
C THR A 206 -8.80 25.39 -18.83
N GLY A 207 -7.86 25.69 -19.73
CA GLY A 207 -7.25 24.66 -20.56
C GLY A 207 -6.13 23.90 -19.83
N SER A 208 -5.71 22.75 -20.38
CA SER A 208 -4.73 21.85 -19.75
C SER A 208 -3.30 22.10 -20.26
N GLN A 209 -2.31 21.92 -19.38
CA GLN A 209 -0.89 22.13 -19.69
C GLN A 209 -0.17 20.86 -20.12
N SER A 210 -0.67 19.67 -19.71
CA SER A 210 -0.02 18.37 -19.95
C SER A 210 -0.84 17.50 -20.90
N LEU A 211 -0.74 17.79 -22.20
CA LEU A 211 -1.48 17.10 -23.26
C LEU A 211 -0.50 16.42 -24.24
N PHE A 212 -0.88 15.24 -24.76
CA PHE A 212 -0.15 14.58 -25.83
C PHE A 212 -1.03 14.46 -27.08
N GLY A 213 -0.70 15.19 -28.15
CA GLY A 213 -1.48 15.16 -29.37
C GLY A 213 -1.06 16.20 -30.41
N PHE A 214 -2.04 16.73 -31.12
CA PHE A 214 -1.88 17.68 -32.21
C PHE A 214 -2.53 19.02 -31.84
N LYS A 215 -1.80 20.11 -32.00
CA LYS A 215 -2.31 21.48 -31.84
C LYS A 215 -1.94 22.30 -33.07
N THR A 216 -2.85 23.15 -33.49
CA THR A 216 -2.66 24.07 -34.62
C THR A 216 -3.14 25.46 -34.26
N GLN A 217 -2.40 26.48 -34.66
CA GLN A 217 -2.74 27.89 -34.47
C GLN A 217 -2.69 28.60 -35.82
N MET A 218 -3.80 29.22 -36.20
CA MET A 218 -3.98 29.94 -37.46
C MET A 218 -4.40 31.37 -37.17
N GLN A 219 -3.87 32.35 -37.90
CA GLN A 219 -4.22 33.75 -37.76
C GLN A 219 -4.77 34.30 -39.08
N PHE A 220 -6.01 34.77 -39.05
CA PHE A 220 -6.73 35.40 -40.16
C PHE A 220 -6.93 36.88 -39.83
N GLY A 221 -5.90 37.70 -40.08
CA GLY A 221 -5.92 39.11 -39.70
C GLY A 221 -5.98 39.29 -38.19
N ARG A 222 -7.14 39.72 -37.68
CA ARG A 222 -7.42 39.95 -36.25
C ARG A 222 -8.00 38.73 -35.52
N LEU A 223 -8.34 37.67 -36.25
CA LEU A 223 -8.86 36.42 -35.68
C LEU A 223 -7.73 35.41 -35.54
N THR A 224 -7.47 34.93 -34.33
CA THR A 224 -6.56 33.81 -34.06
C THR A 224 -7.38 32.59 -33.67
N LEU A 225 -7.26 31.51 -34.43
CA LEU A 225 -7.94 30.25 -34.22
C LEU A 225 -6.93 29.20 -33.75
N THR A 226 -7.18 28.59 -32.59
CA THR A 226 -6.39 27.50 -32.03
C THR A 226 -7.23 26.25 -31.98
N GLY A 227 -6.79 25.17 -32.62
CA GLY A 227 -7.43 23.85 -32.56
C GLY A 227 -6.53 22.83 -31.87
N ILE A 228 -7.13 21.92 -31.11
CA ILE A 228 -6.42 20.85 -30.41
C ILE A 228 -7.15 19.50 -30.53
N LEU A 229 -6.38 18.43 -30.70
CA LEU A 229 -6.80 17.04 -30.62
C LEU A 229 -5.73 16.30 -29.84
N SER A 230 -6.01 15.95 -28.59
CA SER A 230 -5.00 15.40 -27.69
C SER A 230 -5.55 14.39 -26.71
N GLN A 231 -4.66 13.57 -26.16
CA GLN A 231 -4.93 12.81 -24.96
C GLN A 231 -4.43 13.60 -23.75
N GLN A 232 -5.29 13.81 -22.77
CA GLN A 232 -4.95 14.46 -21.51
C GLN A 232 -4.32 13.42 -20.58
N LYS A 233 -3.09 13.71 -20.11
CA LYS A 233 -2.31 12.81 -19.24
C LYS A 233 -2.41 13.17 -17.75
N SER A 234 -3.27 14.12 -17.42
CA SER A 234 -3.34 14.74 -16.10
C SER A 234 -4.77 14.81 -15.57
N THR A 235 -4.90 15.00 -14.26
CA THR A 235 -6.17 15.24 -13.58
C THR A 235 -6.06 16.51 -12.73
N LYS A 236 -7.13 17.31 -12.65
CA LYS A 236 -7.15 18.48 -11.79
C LYS A 236 -7.58 18.05 -10.40
N SER A 237 -6.78 18.38 -9.38
CA SER A 237 -7.09 18.16 -7.98
C SER A 237 -7.24 19.51 -7.27
N GLU A 238 -8.11 19.56 -6.28
CA GLU A 238 -8.37 20.76 -5.49
C GLU A 238 -8.32 20.43 -4.00
N ILE A 239 -7.63 21.27 -3.23
CA ILE A 239 -7.43 21.13 -1.79
C ILE A 239 -7.80 22.46 -1.15
N GLU A 240 -8.69 22.45 -0.17
CA GLU A 240 -9.06 23.61 0.61
C GLU A 240 -8.49 23.51 2.03
N VAL A 241 -7.93 24.61 2.53
CA VAL A 241 -7.25 24.70 3.83
C VAL A 241 -7.70 25.96 4.54
N SER A 242 -8.10 25.87 5.81
CA SER A 242 -8.51 27.05 6.60
C SER A 242 -7.57 27.21 7.81
N GLY A 243 -7.03 28.42 8.00
CA GLY A 243 -6.20 28.74 9.18
C GLY A 243 -4.78 28.16 9.20
N GLY A 244 -4.21 27.82 8.05
CA GLY A 244 -2.80 27.37 7.94
C GLY A 244 -2.53 25.89 8.12
N ALA A 245 -3.46 25.14 8.70
CA ALA A 245 -3.38 23.69 8.85
C ALA A 245 -4.48 23.01 8.02
N GLN A 246 -4.14 21.90 7.36
CA GLN A 246 -5.11 21.10 6.63
C GLN A 246 -6.11 20.50 7.63
N THR A 247 -7.35 20.98 7.57
CA THR A 247 -8.48 20.36 8.27
C THR A 247 -8.89 19.11 7.49
N SER A 248 -8.95 17.97 8.17
CA SER A 248 -9.43 16.72 7.60
C SER A 248 -10.70 16.29 8.32
N GLU A 249 -11.72 15.93 7.55
CA GLU A 249 -12.95 15.34 8.08
C GLU A 249 -12.75 13.85 8.37
N PHE A 250 -13.43 13.36 9.39
CA PHE A 250 -13.54 11.94 9.68
C PHE A 250 -14.99 11.55 9.93
N ASP A 251 -15.32 10.33 9.56
CA ASP A 251 -16.66 9.75 9.69
C ASP A 251 -16.52 8.25 9.94
N VAL A 252 -16.63 7.86 11.22
CA VAL A 252 -16.34 6.50 11.69
C VAL A 252 -17.62 5.90 12.29
N TYR A 253 -18.02 4.71 11.84
CA TYR A 253 -19.17 4.01 12.41
C TYR A 253 -18.85 3.41 13.80
N ALA A 254 -19.88 3.21 14.63
CA ALA A 254 -19.71 2.61 15.95
C ALA A 254 -19.11 1.19 15.93
N ASP A 255 -19.32 0.43 14.86
CA ASP A 255 -18.74 -0.90 14.67
C ASP A 255 -17.25 -0.88 14.24
N GLN A 256 -16.72 0.28 13.84
CA GLN A 256 -15.32 0.46 13.41
C GLN A 256 -14.35 0.74 14.58
N TYR A 257 -14.60 0.15 15.75
CA TYR A 257 -13.67 0.20 16.88
C TYR A 257 -12.39 -0.62 16.58
N GLU A 258 -11.29 -0.32 17.28
CA GLU A 258 -10.04 -1.06 17.12
C GLU A 258 -10.09 -2.44 17.81
N ALA A 259 -10.59 -3.44 17.08
CA ALA A 259 -10.65 -4.84 17.54
C ALA A 259 -9.24 -5.46 17.73
N ASN A 260 -9.14 -6.39 18.68
CA ASN A 260 -7.93 -7.18 18.99
C ASN A 260 -6.65 -6.37 19.32
N LYS A 261 -6.78 -5.13 19.82
CA LYS A 261 -5.64 -4.28 20.21
C LYS A 261 -5.64 -3.85 21.67
N HIS A 262 -6.82 -3.68 22.27
CA HIS A 262 -6.99 -3.03 23.55
C HIS A 262 -7.59 -3.99 24.57
N TYR A 263 -6.92 -4.16 25.71
CA TYR A 263 -7.32 -5.13 26.72
C TYR A 263 -7.16 -4.59 28.13
N PHE A 264 -8.20 -4.74 28.96
CA PHE A 264 -8.09 -4.63 30.41
C PHE A 264 -7.21 -5.75 30.95
N LEU A 265 -6.44 -5.45 32.00
CA LEU A 265 -5.55 -6.43 32.63
C LEU A 265 -6.31 -7.50 33.44
N ALA A 266 -7.51 -7.18 33.94
CA ALA A 266 -8.37 -8.05 34.73
C ALA A 266 -9.79 -7.48 34.80
N HIS A 267 -10.78 -8.29 35.18
CA HIS A 267 -12.18 -7.81 35.24
C HIS A 267 -12.38 -6.70 36.27
N TYR A 268 -11.57 -6.67 37.34
CA TYR A 268 -11.57 -5.55 38.30
C TYR A 268 -11.34 -4.19 37.63
N PHE A 269 -10.39 -4.08 36.70
CA PHE A 269 -10.11 -2.82 36.01
C PHE A 269 -11.23 -2.47 35.03
N LYS A 270 -11.73 -3.47 34.32
CA LYS A 270 -12.91 -3.35 33.47
C LYS A 270 -14.10 -2.83 34.27
N ASP A 271 -14.50 -3.48 35.36
CA ASP A 271 -15.71 -3.12 36.11
C ASP A 271 -15.63 -1.77 36.85
N ASN A 272 -14.42 -1.25 37.07
CA ASN A 272 -14.21 0.06 37.67
C ASN A 272 -13.92 1.18 36.67
N TYR A 273 -13.76 0.88 35.38
CA TYR A 273 -13.39 1.87 34.35
C TYR A 273 -14.35 3.07 34.30
N ASP A 274 -15.65 2.80 34.17
CA ASP A 274 -16.68 3.84 34.04
C ASP A 274 -16.73 4.74 35.29
N LYS A 275 -16.55 4.15 36.50
CA LYS A 275 -16.50 4.89 37.77
C LYS A 275 -15.22 5.70 37.94
N ALA A 276 -14.10 5.15 37.48
CA ALA A 276 -12.80 5.83 37.53
C ALA A 276 -12.79 7.09 36.65
N LEU A 277 -13.60 7.12 35.58
CA LEU A 277 -13.71 8.24 34.65
C LEU A 277 -14.98 9.09 34.85
N GLU A 278 -15.68 8.90 35.96
CA GLU A 278 -16.88 9.67 36.29
C GLU A 278 -16.57 11.14 36.60
N ASN A 279 -15.32 11.56 36.86
CA ASN A 279 -15.02 12.98 37.14
C ASN A 279 -13.82 13.48 36.33
N LEU A 280 -13.97 13.53 35.00
CA LEU A 280 -12.99 14.18 34.13
C LEU A 280 -12.65 15.60 34.63
N PRO A 281 -11.38 16.05 34.51
CA PRO A 281 -10.23 15.34 33.92
C PRO A 281 -9.52 14.38 34.89
N PHE A 282 -9.99 14.22 36.13
CA PHE A 282 -9.33 13.39 37.15
C PHE A 282 -9.73 11.92 37.04
N ILE A 283 -8.75 11.03 37.19
CA ILE A 283 -8.99 9.59 37.26
C ILE A 283 -9.19 9.20 38.73
N ASN A 284 -10.40 8.78 39.09
CA ASN A 284 -10.79 8.33 40.44
C ASN A 284 -10.30 6.91 40.73
N SER A 285 -9.00 6.64 40.56
CA SER A 285 -8.39 5.34 40.81
C SER A 285 -7.17 5.49 41.69
N GLY A 286 -7.11 4.69 42.77
CA GLY A 286 -5.92 4.57 43.62
C GLY A 286 -4.89 3.57 43.12
N VAL A 287 -5.10 2.99 41.93
CA VAL A 287 -4.23 2.00 41.31
C VAL A 287 -3.04 2.68 40.63
N ASN A 288 -1.87 2.09 40.77
CA ASN A 288 -0.73 2.38 39.91
C ASN A 288 -0.03 1.07 39.50
N ILE A 289 -0.10 0.73 38.20
CA ILE A 289 0.64 -0.42 37.66
C ILE A 289 2.14 -0.07 37.62
N THR A 290 2.95 -0.89 38.29
CA THR A 290 4.40 -0.67 38.44
C THR A 290 5.23 -1.51 37.46
N LYS A 291 4.76 -2.71 37.12
CA LYS A 291 5.41 -3.62 36.16
C LYS A 291 4.36 -4.38 35.37
N VAL A 292 4.65 -4.61 34.09
CA VAL A 292 3.83 -5.45 33.21
C VAL A 292 4.75 -6.23 32.26
N GLU A 293 4.45 -7.50 32.07
CA GLU A 293 5.06 -8.35 31.06
C GLU A 293 3.96 -8.96 30.21
N ILE A 294 4.03 -8.74 28.90
CA ILE A 294 3.03 -9.21 27.95
C ILE A 294 3.69 -10.27 27.08
N TRP A 295 3.01 -11.41 26.94
CA TRP A 295 3.47 -12.58 26.22
C TRP A 295 2.52 -12.90 25.07
N VAL A 296 3.08 -13.15 23.89
CA VAL A 296 2.32 -13.48 22.68
C VAL A 296 2.86 -14.73 21.98
N THR A 297 2.04 -15.35 21.13
CA THR A 297 2.46 -16.47 20.27
C THR A 297 3.65 -16.07 19.39
N ASN A 298 4.70 -16.91 19.34
CA ASN A 298 5.91 -16.63 18.59
C ASN A 298 5.85 -17.20 17.16
N LYS A 299 5.34 -16.41 16.22
CA LYS A 299 5.26 -16.80 14.80
C LYS A 299 6.58 -16.68 14.03
N THR A 300 7.47 -15.80 14.46
CA THR A 300 8.73 -15.48 13.75
C THR A 300 9.87 -16.42 14.11
N GLY A 301 9.65 -17.37 15.02
CA GLY A 301 10.68 -18.35 15.44
C GLY A 301 11.82 -17.73 16.24
N THR A 302 11.61 -16.55 16.82
CA THR A 302 12.63 -15.87 17.63
C THR A 302 13.08 -16.73 18.81
N THR A 303 14.36 -16.64 19.16
CA THR A 303 14.96 -17.38 20.29
C THR A 303 15.21 -16.51 21.51
N ASN A 304 15.29 -15.19 21.33
CA ASN A 304 15.63 -14.24 22.38
C ASN A 304 14.38 -13.85 23.18
N ASP A 305 14.52 -13.67 24.49
CA ASP A 305 13.44 -13.27 25.42
C ASP A 305 12.17 -14.11 25.28
N THR A 306 12.35 -15.41 25.09
CA THR A 306 11.25 -16.38 25.00
C THR A 306 11.10 -17.20 26.28
N ARG A 307 9.85 -17.52 26.64
CA ARG A 307 9.52 -18.37 27.78
C ARG A 307 8.37 -19.31 27.45
N ASN A 308 8.39 -20.47 28.10
CA ASN A 308 7.20 -21.30 28.18
C ASN A 308 6.23 -20.65 29.17
N ILE A 309 4.95 -20.59 28.80
CA ILE A 309 3.90 -20.03 29.66
C ILE A 309 2.68 -20.94 29.66
N VAL A 310 1.97 -20.95 30.79
CA VAL A 310 0.62 -21.49 30.90
C VAL A 310 -0.27 -20.36 31.39
N ALA A 311 -1.18 -19.93 30.53
CA ALA A 311 -2.04 -18.78 30.75
C ALA A 311 -3.45 -19.24 31.16
N PHE A 312 -4.02 -18.66 32.21
CA PHE A 312 -5.33 -19.04 32.74
C PHE A 312 -6.30 -17.86 32.77
N LEU A 313 -7.59 -18.11 32.49
CA LEU A 313 -8.63 -17.08 32.52
C LEU A 313 -8.82 -16.48 33.92
N ASP A 314 -9.06 -17.35 34.90
CA ASP A 314 -9.46 -16.97 36.26
C ASP A 314 -8.28 -16.54 37.14
N LEU A 315 -7.05 -16.47 36.60
CA LEU A 315 -5.90 -16.09 37.42
C LEU A 315 -6.08 -14.68 37.96
N GLY A 316 -6.06 -14.58 39.29
CA GLY A 316 -6.24 -13.32 40.03
C GLY A 316 -7.65 -12.72 39.93
N GLU A 317 -8.66 -13.45 39.44
CA GLU A 317 -10.05 -12.94 39.41
C GLU A 317 -10.75 -13.03 40.78
N THR A 318 -11.67 -12.11 41.02
CA THR A 318 -12.34 -11.93 42.33
C THR A 318 -13.84 -12.22 42.25
N GLY A 319 -14.41 -12.74 43.34
CA GLY A 319 -15.86 -12.86 43.53
C GLY A 319 -16.61 -13.52 42.37
N SER A 320 -17.53 -12.77 41.76
CA SER A 320 -18.39 -13.22 40.65
C SER A 320 -17.67 -13.33 39.30
N ASN A 321 -16.43 -12.86 39.18
CA ASN A 321 -15.65 -12.91 37.95
C ASN A 321 -14.84 -14.22 37.80
N ILE A 322 -14.98 -15.14 38.75
CA ILE A 322 -14.42 -16.50 38.68
C ILE A 322 -15.36 -17.35 37.83
N TYR A 323 -14.88 -17.83 36.68
CA TYR A 323 -15.69 -18.52 35.67
C TYR A 323 -15.81 -20.03 35.90
N ASN A 324 -14.69 -20.71 36.18
CA ASN A 324 -14.70 -22.16 36.36
C ASN A 324 -15.03 -22.56 37.80
N SER A 325 -15.43 -23.82 37.97
CA SER A 325 -15.71 -24.43 39.28
C SER A 325 -14.46 -24.97 39.98
N PHE A 326 -13.30 -24.94 39.33
CA PHE A 326 -12.04 -25.43 39.89
C PHE A 326 -11.47 -24.48 40.94
N SER A 327 -11.57 -23.18 40.68
CA SER A 327 -11.08 -22.14 41.57
C SER A 327 -12.18 -21.60 42.49
N THR A 328 -11.81 -21.28 43.73
CA THR A 328 -12.71 -20.71 44.74
C THR A 328 -12.21 -19.36 45.22
N SER A 329 -13.14 -18.45 45.51
CA SER A 329 -12.80 -17.12 46.01
C SER A 329 -12.16 -17.20 47.39
N SER A 330 -11.08 -16.44 47.59
CA SER A 330 -10.40 -16.29 48.89
C SER A 330 -10.86 -15.04 49.67
N GLY A 331 -11.87 -14.32 49.16
CA GLY A 331 -12.47 -13.16 49.81
C GLY A 331 -11.76 -11.82 49.56
N GLY A 332 -10.65 -11.80 48.84
CA GLY A 332 -9.97 -10.56 48.44
C GLY A 332 -10.76 -9.73 47.43
N SER A 333 -10.70 -8.41 47.58
CA SER A 333 -11.43 -7.45 46.72
C SER A 333 -10.62 -6.95 45.51
N PHE A 334 -9.34 -7.33 45.42
CA PHE A 334 -8.42 -6.85 44.38
C PHE A 334 -7.74 -8.04 43.69
N PRO A 335 -7.41 -7.93 42.39
CA PRO A 335 -6.69 -8.98 41.69
C PRO A 335 -5.33 -9.29 42.31
N ASP A 336 -5.14 -10.53 42.74
CA ASP A 336 -3.90 -10.99 43.35
C ASP A 336 -3.76 -12.51 43.19
N ASN A 337 -2.52 -13.00 43.14
CA ASN A 337 -2.23 -14.43 43.06
C ASN A 337 -2.81 -15.23 44.25
N THR A 338 -2.82 -14.65 45.45
CA THR A 338 -3.11 -15.39 46.69
C THR A 338 -4.35 -14.93 47.41
N GLU A 339 -4.67 -13.64 47.34
CA GLU A 339 -5.77 -13.05 48.09
C GLU A 339 -7.11 -13.10 47.31
N ALA A 340 -7.07 -13.13 45.98
CA ALA A 340 -8.30 -13.10 45.15
C ALA A 340 -8.99 -14.47 45.09
N ASN A 341 -8.24 -15.50 44.70
CA ASN A 341 -8.70 -16.88 44.60
C ASN A 341 -7.55 -17.88 44.85
N ASN A 342 -7.88 -19.15 44.94
CA ASN A 342 -6.91 -20.21 45.25
C ASN A 342 -6.21 -20.82 44.02
N LEU A 343 -6.46 -20.33 42.79
CA LEU A 343 -5.99 -20.95 41.54
C LEU A 343 -4.46 -21.01 41.47
N PHE A 344 -3.79 -19.89 41.72
CA PHE A 344 -2.33 -19.82 41.66
C PHE A 344 -1.68 -20.78 42.67
N ASN A 345 -2.20 -20.83 43.89
CA ASN A 345 -1.71 -21.72 44.94
C ASN A 345 -1.92 -23.19 44.53
N ALA A 346 -3.09 -23.56 44.00
CA ALA A 346 -3.35 -24.92 43.52
C ALA A 346 -2.38 -25.34 42.40
N LEU A 347 -2.11 -24.46 41.44
CA LEU A 347 -1.19 -24.71 40.33
C LEU A 347 0.28 -24.75 40.74
N SER A 348 0.67 -23.95 41.74
CA SER A 348 2.05 -23.91 42.22
C SER A 348 2.39 -25.02 43.22
N SER A 349 1.39 -25.59 43.92
CA SER A 349 1.59 -26.70 44.85
C SER A 349 1.06 -28.04 44.32
N THR A 350 -0.26 -28.23 44.30
CA THR A 350 -0.90 -29.54 44.07
C THR A 350 -0.72 -30.01 42.62
N TYR A 351 -0.77 -29.07 41.68
CA TYR A 351 -0.64 -29.34 40.25
C TYR A 351 0.67 -28.80 39.68
N SER A 352 1.75 -28.79 40.48
CA SER A 352 3.05 -28.23 40.08
C SER A 352 3.67 -28.86 38.82
N GLY A 353 3.17 -30.01 38.35
CA GLY A 353 3.54 -30.59 37.07
C GLY A 353 3.26 -29.68 35.87
N VAL A 354 2.37 -28.68 35.99
CA VAL A 354 2.15 -27.65 34.95
C VAL A 354 3.38 -26.81 34.63
N ARG A 355 4.42 -26.83 35.48
CA ARG A 355 5.72 -26.21 35.21
C ARG A 355 6.43 -26.85 34.03
N ASN A 356 6.23 -28.15 33.80
CA ASN A 356 6.72 -28.81 32.60
C ASN A 356 5.68 -28.69 31.48
N ILE A 357 5.99 -27.89 30.44
CA ILE A 357 5.07 -27.60 29.33
C ILE A 357 4.54 -28.87 28.62
N ASN A 358 5.32 -29.94 28.64
CA ASN A 358 4.96 -31.23 28.03
C ASN A 358 3.93 -32.01 28.86
N GLU A 359 3.89 -31.79 30.17
CA GLU A 359 3.01 -32.50 31.10
C GLU A 359 1.69 -31.77 31.37
N VAL A 360 1.59 -30.49 30.99
CA VAL A 360 0.42 -29.63 31.26
C VAL A 360 -0.91 -30.32 30.94
N ASN A 361 -1.04 -30.92 29.75
CA ASN A 361 -2.29 -31.57 29.33
C ASN A 361 -2.60 -32.83 30.14
N SER A 362 -1.59 -33.59 30.56
CA SER A 362 -1.77 -34.78 31.40
C SER A 362 -2.19 -34.39 32.81
N VAL A 363 -1.53 -33.38 33.39
CA VAL A 363 -1.80 -32.87 34.74
C VAL A 363 -3.19 -32.26 34.82
N LEU A 364 -3.51 -31.33 33.90
CA LEU A 364 -4.79 -30.63 33.89
C LEU A 364 -5.93 -31.47 33.33
N GLY A 365 -5.66 -32.50 32.53
CA GLY A 365 -6.69 -33.43 32.06
C GLY A 365 -7.37 -34.23 33.18
N SER A 366 -6.78 -34.26 34.39
CA SER A 366 -7.41 -34.81 35.60
C SER A 366 -8.31 -33.82 36.36
N THR A 367 -8.38 -32.58 35.88
CA THR A 367 -9.17 -31.48 36.46
C THR A 367 -10.36 -31.15 35.55
N PRO A 368 -11.35 -30.37 36.01
CA PRO A 368 -12.43 -29.91 35.13
C PRO A 368 -12.00 -28.80 34.16
N LEU A 369 -10.72 -28.40 34.13
CA LEU A 369 -10.21 -27.34 33.24
C LEU A 369 -10.01 -27.88 31.81
N SER A 370 -10.43 -27.08 30.83
CA SER A 370 -10.38 -27.39 29.41
C SER A 370 -9.33 -26.52 28.68
N ASN A 371 -8.52 -27.13 27.81
CA ASN A 371 -7.55 -26.39 26.99
C ASN A 371 -8.28 -25.60 25.88
N GLY A 372 -7.87 -24.34 25.67
CA GLY A 372 -8.50 -23.42 24.74
C GLY A 372 -9.71 -22.68 25.31
N GLU A 373 -10.30 -23.17 26.39
CA GLU A 373 -11.38 -22.48 27.13
C GLU A 373 -10.83 -21.87 28.41
N ASP A 374 -10.40 -22.68 29.38
CA ASP A 374 -9.94 -22.20 30.69
C ASP A 374 -8.47 -21.78 30.71
N TYR A 375 -7.65 -22.45 29.91
CA TYR A 375 -6.22 -22.21 29.86
C TYR A 375 -5.63 -22.42 28.46
N GLU A 376 -4.52 -21.74 28.22
CA GLU A 376 -3.70 -21.87 27.02
C GLU A 376 -2.26 -22.18 27.41
N LYS A 377 -1.61 -23.05 26.65
CA LYS A 377 -0.19 -23.34 26.83
C LYS A 377 0.57 -22.85 25.61
N LEU A 378 1.64 -22.09 25.83
CA LEU A 378 2.50 -21.63 24.76
C LEU A 378 3.94 -22.03 25.04
N GLU A 379 4.53 -22.74 24.09
CA GLU A 379 5.96 -23.01 24.08
C GLU A 379 6.68 -21.84 23.41
N ARG A 380 7.79 -21.39 24.00
CA ARG A 380 8.63 -20.29 23.46
C ARG A 380 7.82 -19.04 23.09
N SER A 381 6.83 -18.67 23.91
CA SER A 381 6.11 -17.40 23.78
C SER A 381 7.08 -16.22 23.81
N ARG A 382 6.77 -15.18 23.04
CA ARG A 382 7.60 -13.99 22.88
C ARG A 382 7.13 -12.92 23.86
N LYS A 383 8.06 -12.35 24.63
CA LYS A 383 7.80 -11.14 25.42
C LYS A 383 7.71 -9.92 24.49
N LEU A 384 6.66 -9.12 24.61
CA LEU A 384 6.57 -7.84 23.92
C LEU A 384 7.50 -6.83 24.59
N SER A 385 8.21 -6.05 23.76
CA SER A 385 9.00 -4.91 24.21
C SER A 385 8.09 -3.72 24.54
N GLU A 386 8.58 -2.81 25.39
CA GLU A 386 7.83 -1.59 25.78
C GLU A 386 7.52 -0.67 24.59
N SER A 387 8.25 -0.80 23.47
CA SER A 387 7.95 -0.07 22.22
C SER A 387 6.80 -0.66 21.40
N GLU A 388 6.33 -1.88 21.71
CA GLU A 388 5.27 -2.57 20.96
C GLU A 388 3.87 -2.38 21.56
N PHE A 389 3.79 -1.85 22.77
CA PHE A 389 2.53 -1.60 23.46
C PHE A 389 2.60 -0.33 24.30
N THR A 390 1.45 0.09 24.78
CA THR A 390 1.34 1.18 25.74
C THR A 390 0.41 0.75 26.87
N ILE A 391 0.60 1.31 28.07
CA ILE A 391 -0.18 0.98 29.25
C ILE A 391 -0.75 2.24 29.87
N ASN A 392 -2.01 2.18 30.30
CA ASN A 392 -2.56 3.16 31.23
C ASN A 392 -2.44 2.61 32.66
N SER A 393 -1.50 3.14 33.44
CA SER A 393 -1.16 2.61 34.77
C SER A 393 -2.23 2.86 35.83
N GLN A 394 -3.15 3.80 35.62
CA GLN A 394 -4.22 4.12 36.57
C GLN A 394 -5.53 3.37 36.27
N LEU A 395 -5.83 3.17 34.98
CA LEU A 395 -7.04 2.49 34.51
C LEU A 395 -6.83 0.99 34.26
N GLY A 396 -5.57 0.51 34.22
CA GLY A 396 -5.27 -0.92 34.15
C GLY A 396 -5.63 -1.59 32.84
N TYR A 397 -5.29 -0.96 31.70
CA TYR A 397 -5.42 -1.56 30.37
C TYR A 397 -4.16 -1.36 29.53
N ILE A 398 -4.00 -2.23 28.53
CA ILE A 398 -2.92 -2.21 27.55
C ILE A 398 -3.47 -1.96 26.15
N SER A 399 -2.67 -1.29 25.34
CA SER A 399 -2.97 -1.00 23.93
C SER A 399 -1.77 -1.41 23.09
N LEU A 400 -1.96 -2.44 22.26
CA LEU A 400 -0.96 -2.94 21.33
C LEU A 400 -0.84 -2.00 20.11
N ASN A 401 0.36 -1.91 19.54
CA ASN A 401 0.58 -1.13 18.33
C ASN A 401 0.05 -1.84 17.07
N SER A 402 0.05 -3.17 17.08
CA SER A 402 -0.53 -4.03 16.03
C SER A 402 -1.69 -4.86 16.59
N ALA A 403 -2.73 -5.07 15.78
CA ALA A 403 -3.80 -6.00 16.12
C ALA A 403 -3.27 -7.44 16.11
N LEU A 404 -3.74 -8.24 17.06
CA LEU A 404 -3.43 -9.66 17.10
C LEU A 404 -4.30 -10.42 16.10
N ASN A 405 -3.74 -11.47 15.52
CA ASN A 405 -4.52 -12.41 14.70
C ASN A 405 -5.47 -13.24 15.57
N ASN A 406 -6.52 -13.78 14.97
CA ASN A 406 -7.52 -14.57 15.70
C ASN A 406 -6.92 -15.83 16.36
N ASP A 407 -5.87 -16.42 15.75
CA ASP A 407 -5.15 -17.60 16.25
C ASP A 407 -4.05 -17.28 17.30
N GLU A 408 -3.83 -16.00 17.60
CA GLU A 408 -2.79 -15.59 18.55
C GLU A 408 -3.31 -15.54 19.98
N VAL A 409 -2.47 -15.97 20.92
CA VAL A 409 -2.73 -15.92 22.35
C VAL A 409 -2.04 -14.67 22.92
N LEU A 410 -2.76 -13.96 23.80
CA LEU A 410 -2.26 -12.83 24.58
C LEU A 410 -2.36 -13.16 26.05
N ALA A 411 -1.22 -13.13 26.74
CA ALA A 411 -1.15 -13.34 28.17
C ALA A 411 -0.35 -12.25 28.87
N VAL A 412 -0.62 -12.03 30.15
CA VAL A 412 0.00 -10.97 30.93
C VAL A 412 0.37 -11.43 32.34
N ALA A 413 1.47 -10.89 32.85
CA ALA A 413 1.80 -10.87 34.27
C ALA A 413 2.08 -9.41 34.68
N PHE A 414 1.53 -8.97 35.80
CA PHE A 414 1.66 -7.57 36.22
C PHE A 414 1.70 -7.41 37.73
N GLN A 415 2.29 -6.30 38.16
CA GLN A 415 2.42 -5.90 39.55
C GLN A 415 1.97 -4.46 39.70
N TYR A 416 1.15 -4.18 40.71
CA TYR A 416 0.58 -2.86 40.95
C TYR A 416 0.48 -2.53 42.43
N THR A 417 0.31 -1.26 42.73
CA THR A 417 0.17 -0.77 44.10
C THR A 417 -1.16 -0.05 44.27
N ILE A 418 -1.80 -0.26 45.43
CA ILE A 418 -2.90 0.57 45.92
C ILE A 418 -2.47 1.12 47.28
N GLY A 419 -2.26 2.43 47.36
CA GLY A 419 -1.62 3.04 48.53
C GLY A 419 -0.23 2.45 48.76
N SER A 420 0.00 1.83 49.92
CA SER A 420 1.27 1.19 50.29
C SER A 420 1.32 -0.33 50.07
N LYS A 421 0.21 -0.96 49.65
CA LYS A 421 0.14 -2.42 49.45
C LYS A 421 0.40 -2.77 47.98
N THR A 422 1.27 -3.75 47.78
CA THR A 422 1.61 -4.30 46.47
C THR A 422 0.79 -5.55 46.21
N TYR A 423 0.28 -5.67 45.00
CA TYR A 423 -0.48 -6.81 44.50
C TYR A 423 0.18 -7.33 43.22
N GLN A 424 0.10 -8.63 42.99
CA GLN A 424 0.69 -9.26 41.80
C GLN A 424 -0.23 -10.32 41.23
N VAL A 425 -0.37 -10.32 39.91
CA VAL A 425 -1.12 -11.34 39.15
C VAL A 425 -0.19 -11.98 38.12
N GLY A 426 -0.09 -13.30 38.17
CA GLY A 426 0.88 -14.08 37.41
C GLY A 426 2.30 -13.98 37.93
N GLU A 427 3.23 -14.56 37.18
CA GLU A 427 4.65 -14.56 37.47
C GLU A 427 5.43 -13.73 36.46
N LEU A 428 6.25 -12.81 36.96
CA LEU A 428 7.20 -12.07 36.15
C LEU A 428 8.42 -12.95 35.86
N SER A 429 9.03 -12.81 34.69
CA SER A 429 10.24 -13.53 34.29
C SER A 429 11.43 -13.32 35.22
N SER A 430 11.46 -12.19 35.94
CA SER A 430 12.52 -11.82 36.89
C SER A 430 12.38 -12.43 38.28
N THR A 431 11.16 -12.79 38.70
CA THR A 431 10.86 -13.31 40.05
C THR A 431 10.27 -14.73 40.04
N GLY A 432 9.84 -15.22 38.87
CA GLY A 432 9.29 -16.56 38.68
C GLY A 432 10.35 -17.65 38.57
N PRO A 433 9.94 -18.90 38.28
CA PRO A 433 10.87 -20.02 38.12
C PRO A 433 11.83 -19.81 36.94
N THR A 434 12.98 -20.49 36.98
CA THR A 434 13.99 -20.44 35.92
C THR A 434 13.58 -21.31 34.73
N ALA A 435 13.89 -20.87 33.50
CA ALA A 435 13.67 -21.70 32.30
C ALA A 435 14.42 -23.05 32.42
N PRO A 436 13.85 -24.18 31.96
CA PRO A 436 12.72 -24.31 31.02
C PRO A 436 11.32 -24.30 31.63
N ASP A 437 11.21 -24.14 32.96
CA ASP A 437 9.92 -24.17 33.65
C ASP A 437 8.98 -23.05 33.15
N ALA A 438 7.72 -23.43 32.97
CA ALA A 438 6.69 -22.55 32.48
C ALA A 438 6.24 -21.55 33.56
N LEU A 439 6.03 -20.29 33.13
CA LEU A 439 5.44 -19.25 33.97
C LEU A 439 3.92 -19.42 34.00
N ILE A 440 3.31 -19.22 35.17
CA ILE A 440 1.86 -19.15 35.31
C ILE A 440 1.45 -17.68 35.15
N VAL A 441 0.62 -17.41 34.15
CA VAL A 441 0.24 -16.04 33.76
C VAL A 441 -1.26 -15.92 33.49
N LYS A 442 -1.77 -14.70 33.38
CA LYS A 442 -3.19 -14.45 33.12
C LYS A 442 -3.46 -14.43 31.63
N LEU A 443 -4.54 -15.07 31.20
CA LEU A 443 -4.99 -15.10 29.80
C LEU A 443 -5.92 -13.92 29.50
N LEU A 444 -5.55 -13.08 28.52
CA LEU A 444 -6.37 -11.97 28.03
C LEU A 444 -7.08 -12.32 26.72
N LYS A 445 -6.43 -13.09 25.84
CA LYS A 445 -7.02 -13.64 24.61
C LYS A 445 -6.46 -15.04 24.35
N GLY A 446 -7.33 -16.02 24.13
CA GLY A 446 -6.95 -17.39 23.73
C GLY A 446 -7.08 -17.63 22.22
N THR A 447 -6.81 -18.87 21.79
CA THR A 447 -7.06 -19.30 20.40
C THR A 447 -8.55 -19.43 20.10
N ASN A 448 -9.34 -19.87 21.08
CA ASN A 448 -10.79 -19.83 21.06
C ASN A 448 -11.27 -18.55 21.76
N PHE A 449 -11.45 -17.47 21.00
CA PHE A 449 -11.89 -16.18 21.52
C PHE A 449 -13.35 -15.92 21.14
N SER A 450 -14.26 -16.25 22.07
CA SER A 450 -15.70 -16.25 21.86
C SER A 450 -16.41 -15.38 22.91
N PRO A 451 -17.52 -14.70 22.58
CA PRO A 451 -18.33 -13.97 23.55
C PRO A 451 -18.90 -14.81 24.69
N SER A 452 -18.91 -16.15 24.55
CA SER A 452 -19.30 -17.06 25.63
C SER A 452 -18.26 -17.16 26.77
N LEU A 453 -17.03 -16.70 26.53
CA LEU A 453 -15.93 -16.73 27.49
C LEU A 453 -15.71 -15.35 28.13
N PRO A 454 -15.36 -15.29 29.43
CA PRO A 454 -15.26 -14.03 30.17
C PRO A 454 -14.16 -13.10 29.65
N ASN A 455 -13.05 -13.63 29.14
CA ASN A 455 -11.96 -12.84 28.56
C ASN A 455 -12.39 -12.01 27.34
N TRP A 456 -13.48 -12.37 26.65
CA TRP A 456 -14.04 -11.54 25.59
C TRP A 456 -14.35 -10.12 26.07
N HIS A 457 -14.86 -10.00 27.29
CA HIS A 457 -15.22 -8.73 27.91
C HIS A 457 -14.02 -7.94 28.44
N LEU A 458 -12.81 -8.52 28.43
CA LEU A 458 -11.57 -7.78 28.71
C LEU A 458 -11.11 -6.99 27.49
N MET A 459 -11.53 -7.35 26.28
CA MET A 459 -11.26 -6.55 25.09
C MET A 459 -12.06 -5.25 25.14
N MET A 460 -11.36 -4.13 24.99
CA MET A 460 -12.00 -2.81 24.95
C MET A 460 -12.57 -2.55 23.56
N LYS A 461 -13.81 -2.06 23.52
CA LYS A 461 -14.57 -1.78 22.28
C LYS A 461 -15.04 -0.33 22.20
N ASN A 462 -14.29 0.55 22.86
CA ASN A 462 -14.62 1.96 23.08
C ASN A 462 -13.48 2.88 22.61
N ILE A 463 -12.56 2.36 21.80
CA ILE A 463 -11.42 3.08 21.23
C ILE A 463 -11.55 3.05 19.70
N TYR A 464 -11.53 4.24 19.10
CA TYR A 464 -11.74 4.47 17.68
C TYR A 464 -10.53 5.15 17.07
N ALA A 465 -10.05 4.61 15.94
CA ALA A 465 -8.98 5.23 15.17
C ALA A 465 -9.57 6.18 14.12
N LEU A 466 -9.13 7.43 14.12
CA LEU A 466 -9.56 8.44 13.15
C LEU A 466 -8.74 8.42 11.85
N GLY A 467 -7.70 7.58 11.78
CA GLY A 467 -6.73 7.59 10.69
C GLY A 467 -5.77 8.80 10.71
N ALA A 468 -5.76 9.56 11.81
CA ALA A 468 -4.94 10.75 11.98
C ALA A 468 -3.60 10.44 12.67
N TYR A 469 -2.58 11.27 12.41
CA TYR A 469 -1.33 11.27 13.15
C TYR A 469 -1.05 12.67 13.69
N GLN A 470 -0.53 12.77 14.92
CA GLN A 470 -0.16 14.04 15.55
C GLN A 470 -1.27 15.10 15.51
N MET A 471 -2.46 14.69 15.95
CA MET A 471 -3.66 15.50 16.00
C MET A 471 -3.51 16.67 16.97
N SER A 472 -3.81 17.88 16.52
CA SER A 472 -3.88 19.06 17.37
C SER A 472 -5.15 19.03 18.23
N ARG A 473 -5.05 19.55 19.47
CA ARG A 473 -6.23 19.85 20.29
C ARG A 473 -7.02 21.02 19.70
N ASP A 474 -6.30 22.01 19.16
CA ASP A 474 -6.89 23.19 18.54
C ASP A 474 -7.55 22.81 17.22
N GLY A 475 -8.79 23.24 17.02
CA GLY A 475 -9.57 22.90 15.83
C GLY A 475 -10.06 21.44 15.78
N PHE A 476 -9.89 20.65 16.85
CA PHE A 476 -10.51 19.34 16.95
C PHE A 476 -11.99 19.49 17.30
N VAL A 477 -12.85 18.99 16.41
CA VAL A 477 -14.29 18.92 16.62
C VAL A 477 -14.69 17.47 16.45
N LEU A 478 -15.39 16.91 17.45
CA LEU A 478 -16.00 15.60 17.36
C LEU A 478 -17.42 15.69 17.89
N ASP A 479 -18.34 15.17 17.09
CA ASP A 479 -19.70 14.86 17.50
C ASP A 479 -19.96 13.37 17.36
N VAL A 480 -20.80 12.86 18.24
CA VAL A 480 -21.45 11.57 18.06
C VAL A 480 -22.83 11.86 17.49
N VAL A 481 -23.12 11.26 16.33
CA VAL A 481 -24.38 11.45 15.64
C VAL A 481 -25.14 10.13 15.50
N TYR A 482 -26.46 10.22 15.45
CA TYR A 482 -27.39 9.12 15.28
C TYR A 482 -28.17 9.30 13.98
N GLU A 483 -28.19 8.25 13.16
CA GLU A 483 -28.90 8.19 11.89
C GLU A 483 -30.34 7.70 12.09
N ASN A 484 -31.31 8.63 12.01
CA ASN A 484 -32.72 8.29 12.17
C ASN A 484 -33.34 7.91 10.81
N THR A 485 -33.16 6.64 10.44
CA THR A 485 -33.69 6.08 9.19
C THR A 485 -35.21 5.88 9.16
N GLU A 486 -35.90 5.98 10.30
CA GLU A 486 -37.35 5.72 10.39
C GLU A 486 -38.21 6.95 10.06
N GLU A 487 -37.71 8.17 10.29
CA GLU A 487 -38.50 9.41 10.08
C GLU A 487 -38.07 10.22 8.85
N SER A 488 -36.76 10.34 8.60
CA SER A 488 -36.26 11.26 7.54
C SER A 488 -34.91 10.88 6.92
N GLY A 489 -34.19 9.89 7.49
CA GLY A 489 -32.78 9.65 7.16
C GLY A 489 -31.86 10.76 7.68
N ALA A 490 -32.36 11.68 8.51
CA ALA A 490 -31.56 12.76 9.06
C ALA A 490 -30.53 12.23 10.06
N ILE A 491 -29.32 12.78 9.96
CA ILE A 491 -28.24 12.60 10.91
C ILE A 491 -28.36 13.70 11.96
N THR A 492 -28.52 13.31 13.22
CA THR A 492 -28.74 14.24 14.33
C THR A 492 -27.73 13.97 15.44
N ASN A 493 -27.26 15.00 16.13
CA ASN A 493 -26.35 14.86 17.28
C ASN A 493 -27.10 14.69 18.63
N TYR A 494 -28.42 14.49 18.60
CA TYR A 494 -29.28 14.25 19.78
C TYR A 494 -30.40 13.27 19.42
N LEU A 495 -31.06 12.70 20.42
CA LEU A 495 -32.26 11.87 20.22
C LEU A 495 -33.52 12.75 20.19
N SER A 496 -34.29 12.66 19.10
CA SER A 496 -35.36 13.59 18.75
C SER A 496 -36.74 13.28 19.32
N VAL A 497 -36.92 12.13 20.00
CA VAL A 497 -38.25 11.66 20.43
C VAL A 497 -38.69 12.36 21.73
N PRO A 498 -39.76 13.19 21.71
CA PRO A 498 -40.13 14.00 22.88
C PRO A 498 -40.63 13.21 24.10
N THR A 499 -41.10 11.99 23.92
CA THR A 499 -41.59 11.12 25.01
C THR A 499 -40.48 10.51 25.86
N GLU A 500 -39.22 10.69 25.46
CA GLU A 500 -38.04 10.13 26.12
C GLU A 500 -37.41 11.17 27.05
N GLU A 501 -38.13 11.48 28.14
CA GLU A 501 -37.67 12.43 29.16
C GLU A 501 -36.31 12.02 29.74
N GLY A 502 -35.40 12.99 29.86
CA GLY A 502 -34.04 12.76 30.36
C GLY A 502 -32.98 12.56 29.27
N VAL A 503 -33.35 12.17 28.05
CA VAL A 503 -32.41 12.03 26.92
C VAL A 503 -32.78 12.92 25.72
N HIS A 504 -34.07 13.24 25.56
CA HIS A 504 -34.56 14.10 24.48
C HIS A 504 -33.84 15.45 24.41
N GLY A 505 -33.37 15.81 23.21
CA GLY A 505 -32.74 17.10 22.93
C GLY A 505 -31.36 17.32 23.59
N LYS A 506 -30.80 16.29 24.26
CA LYS A 506 -29.43 16.36 24.78
C LYS A 506 -28.42 15.91 23.71
N PRO A 507 -27.32 16.65 23.52
CA PRO A 507 -26.23 16.19 22.66
C PRO A 507 -25.71 14.82 23.09
N LEU A 508 -25.47 13.91 22.13
CA LEU A 508 -25.00 12.55 22.40
C LEU A 508 -23.62 12.54 23.04
N ILE A 509 -22.73 13.47 22.68
CA ILE A 509 -21.43 13.64 23.35
C ILE A 509 -21.59 13.88 24.86
N LYS A 510 -22.59 14.67 25.26
CA LYS A 510 -22.91 14.89 26.67
C LYS A 510 -23.50 13.64 27.33
N LEU A 511 -24.39 12.95 26.62
CA LEU A 511 -25.02 11.72 27.09
C LEU A 511 -23.98 10.60 27.32
N LEU A 512 -22.94 10.54 26.48
CA LEU A 512 -21.88 9.55 26.49
C LEU A 512 -20.66 9.96 27.34
N ASN A 513 -20.82 10.98 28.20
CA ASN A 513 -19.78 11.47 29.12
C ASN A 513 -18.52 12.02 28.39
N LEU A 514 -18.66 12.49 27.15
CA LEU A 514 -17.60 13.10 26.33
C LEU A 514 -17.56 14.63 26.37
N ASP A 515 -18.60 15.28 26.90
CA ASP A 515 -18.70 16.74 27.06
C ASP A 515 -19.12 17.05 28.51
N ARG A 516 -18.15 17.45 29.31
CA ARG A 516 -18.29 17.83 30.72
C ARG A 516 -17.45 19.02 31.11
N LEU A 517 -16.40 19.29 30.35
CA LEU A 517 -15.45 20.34 30.62
C LEU A 517 -15.67 21.48 29.65
N ASN A 518 -15.37 22.69 30.11
CA ASN A 518 -15.25 23.82 29.20
C ASN A 518 -13.80 23.90 28.64
N GLN A 519 -13.54 24.87 27.77
CA GLN A 519 -12.19 25.13 27.26
C GLN A 519 -11.13 25.37 28.35
N GLN A 520 -11.51 25.90 29.51
CA GLN A 520 -10.61 26.10 30.67
C GLN A 520 -10.42 24.83 31.51
N SER A 521 -11.05 23.71 31.12
CA SER A 521 -11.06 22.43 31.84
C SER A 521 -11.79 22.47 33.19
N ASP A 522 -12.69 23.45 33.39
CA ASP A 522 -13.62 23.47 34.51
C ASP A 522 -14.83 22.58 34.23
N VAL A 523 -15.46 22.04 35.28
CA VAL A 523 -16.61 21.11 35.18
C VAL A 523 -17.89 21.86 34.76
N GLN A 524 -17.97 22.20 33.49
CA GLN A 524 -19.11 22.81 32.83
C GLN A 524 -19.14 22.41 31.36
N SER A 525 -20.15 21.65 30.95
CA SER A 525 -20.35 21.25 29.55
C SER A 525 -20.63 22.47 28.66
N ASP A 526 -19.87 22.57 27.56
CA ASP A 526 -19.93 23.67 26.59
C ASP A 526 -20.41 23.23 25.20
N GLY A 527 -20.75 21.94 25.04
CA GLY A 527 -21.23 21.37 23.79
C GLY A 527 -20.11 20.97 22.83
N LEU A 528 -18.85 20.97 23.28
CA LEU A 528 -17.71 20.46 22.52
C LEU A 528 -17.16 19.19 23.18
N PHE A 529 -16.45 18.39 22.39
CA PHE A 529 -15.77 17.21 22.90
C PHE A 529 -14.61 17.59 23.84
N ASP A 530 -14.58 16.97 25.02
CA ASP A 530 -13.52 17.11 26.01
C ASP A 530 -12.24 16.44 25.52
N PHE A 531 -11.34 17.19 24.88
CA PHE A 531 -10.02 16.66 24.47
C PHE A 531 -9.06 16.59 25.67
N VAL A 532 -8.99 15.43 26.31
CA VAL A 532 -8.08 15.14 27.44
C VAL A 532 -7.09 14.05 27.00
N GLU A 533 -5.85 14.46 26.80
CA GLU A 533 -4.78 13.59 26.31
C GLU A 533 -4.57 12.39 27.24
N GLY A 534 -4.56 11.19 26.66
CA GLY A 534 -4.39 9.91 27.36
C GLY A 534 -5.65 9.37 28.04
N ILE A 535 -6.75 10.14 28.08
CA ILE A 535 -8.03 9.73 28.69
C ILE A 535 -9.12 9.61 27.63
N THR A 536 -9.45 10.71 26.94
CA THR A 536 -10.50 10.75 25.92
C THR A 536 -9.95 10.85 24.50
N ALA A 537 -8.72 11.35 24.35
CA ALA A 537 -8.03 11.44 23.07
C ALA A 537 -6.58 11.01 23.20
N ARG A 538 -6.00 10.55 22.08
CA ARG A 538 -4.57 10.31 21.95
C ARG A 538 -4.07 10.95 20.67
N SER A 539 -3.40 12.09 20.82
CA SER A 539 -2.96 12.92 19.69
C SER A 539 -1.92 12.23 18.79
N SER A 540 -1.01 11.46 19.37
CA SER A 540 0.13 10.88 18.64
C SER A 540 -0.27 9.96 17.49
N ASN A 541 -1.34 9.18 17.66
CA ASN A 541 -1.85 8.22 16.69
C ASN A 541 -3.34 8.37 16.38
N GLY A 542 -3.91 9.55 16.66
CA GLY A 542 -5.25 9.92 16.21
C GLY A 542 -6.36 9.01 16.73
N ARG A 543 -6.38 8.74 18.04
CA ARG A 543 -7.40 7.88 18.67
C ARG A 543 -8.36 8.70 19.53
N VAL A 544 -9.61 8.28 19.52
CA VAL A 544 -10.64 8.72 20.45
C VAL A 544 -10.99 7.56 21.37
N ILE A 545 -11.08 7.84 22.66
CA ILE A 545 -11.31 6.87 23.73
C ILE A 545 -12.55 7.34 24.47
N PHE A 546 -13.59 6.50 24.54
CA PHE A 546 -14.77 6.84 25.32
C PHE A 546 -14.48 6.56 26.80
N PRO A 547 -14.84 7.47 27.71
CA PRO A 547 -14.66 7.28 29.15
C PRO A 547 -15.64 6.26 29.76
N VAL A 548 -16.36 5.54 28.90
CA VAL A 548 -17.29 4.47 29.24
C VAL A 548 -16.98 3.25 28.36
N ARG A 549 -17.18 2.04 28.90
CA ARG A 549 -16.82 0.79 28.21
C ARG A 549 -17.75 0.40 27.07
N GLU A 550 -19.06 0.59 27.28
CA GLU A 550 -20.10 0.21 26.32
C GLU A 550 -20.94 1.42 25.92
N PRO A 551 -20.33 2.44 25.27
CA PRO A 551 -21.01 3.71 24.99
C PRO A 551 -22.33 3.53 24.24
N PHE A 552 -22.39 2.61 23.28
CA PHE A 552 -23.60 2.36 22.48
C PHE A 552 -24.45 1.18 23.00
N GLY A 553 -24.03 0.57 24.11
CA GLY A 553 -24.62 -0.62 24.71
C GLY A 553 -25.34 -0.30 26.01
N SER A 554 -25.02 -1.07 27.05
CA SER A 554 -25.62 -0.95 28.39
C SER A 554 -25.57 0.47 28.95
N TYR A 555 -24.45 1.19 28.78
CA TYR A 555 -24.31 2.55 29.32
C TYR A 555 -25.38 3.51 28.77
N LEU A 556 -25.63 3.47 27.46
CA LEU A 556 -26.65 4.32 26.83
C LEU A 556 -28.05 3.91 27.27
N LYS A 557 -28.33 2.60 27.37
CA LYS A 557 -29.60 2.08 27.86
C LYS A 557 -29.93 2.62 29.26
N ASP A 558 -28.92 2.68 30.13
CA ASP A 558 -29.06 3.14 31.52
C ASP A 558 -29.28 4.67 31.64
N GLN A 559 -29.08 5.45 30.56
CA GLN A 559 -29.41 6.88 30.56
C GLN A 559 -30.91 7.15 30.42
N PHE A 560 -31.71 6.16 29.99
CA PHE A 560 -33.15 6.30 29.86
C PHE A 560 -33.84 6.05 31.20
N LEU A 561 -34.80 6.90 31.56
CA LEU A 561 -35.65 6.68 32.74
C LEU A 561 -36.44 5.36 32.64
N ASN A 562 -36.83 4.98 31.42
CA ASN A 562 -37.44 3.70 31.11
C ASN A 562 -36.54 2.89 30.15
N PRO A 563 -35.92 1.78 30.61
CA PRO A 563 -35.02 0.96 29.80
C PRO A 563 -35.64 0.40 28.51
N THR A 564 -36.98 0.26 28.45
CA THR A 564 -37.67 -0.22 27.23
C THR A 564 -37.52 0.74 26.05
N PHE A 565 -37.45 2.05 26.30
CA PHE A 565 -37.18 3.01 25.22
C PHE A 565 -35.72 2.94 24.75
N GLY A 566 -34.79 2.70 25.68
CA GLY A 566 -33.37 2.54 25.38
C GLY A 566 -33.06 1.35 24.46
N GLU A 567 -33.85 0.28 24.50
CA GLU A 567 -33.63 -0.91 23.65
C GLU A 567 -33.69 -0.60 22.15
N LYS A 568 -34.48 0.40 21.74
CA LYS A 568 -34.50 0.87 20.35
C LYS A 568 -33.12 1.35 19.90
N TYR A 569 -32.47 2.12 20.75
CA TYR A 569 -31.20 2.82 20.51
C TYR A 569 -29.95 2.01 20.85
N THR A 570 -30.10 0.94 21.63
CA THR A 570 -28.97 0.14 22.12
C THR A 570 -28.44 -0.80 21.04
N TYR A 571 -27.13 -0.76 20.79
CA TYR A 571 -26.40 -1.68 19.93
C TYR A 571 -25.61 -2.70 20.76
N GLN A 572 -26.30 -3.50 21.58
CA GLN A 572 -25.66 -4.43 22.50
C GLN A 572 -24.85 -5.53 21.79
N SER A 573 -25.29 -5.94 20.59
CA SER A 573 -24.61 -6.92 19.75
C SER A 573 -23.16 -6.58 19.44
N LEU A 574 -22.81 -5.29 19.46
CA LEU A 574 -21.43 -4.83 19.31
C LEU A 574 -20.51 -5.35 20.44
N TYR A 575 -21.05 -5.47 21.65
CA TYR A 575 -20.32 -5.83 22.86
C TYR A 575 -20.44 -7.31 23.23
N ASP A 576 -21.60 -7.93 23.03
CA ASP A 576 -21.88 -9.33 23.40
C ASP A 576 -21.73 -10.35 22.27
N SER A 577 -21.48 -9.91 21.04
CA SER A 577 -21.35 -10.78 19.86
C SER A 577 -20.04 -10.50 19.11
N THR A 578 -19.68 -11.36 18.15
CA THR A 578 -18.55 -11.10 17.24
C THR A 578 -18.89 -9.94 16.31
N LEU A 579 -17.86 -9.21 15.83
CA LEU A 579 -18.06 -8.09 14.91
C LEU A 579 -18.85 -8.50 13.65
N THR A 580 -18.56 -9.69 13.12
CA THR A 580 -19.26 -10.27 11.96
C THR A 580 -20.76 -10.47 12.19
N VAL A 581 -21.16 -10.86 13.40
CA VAL A 581 -22.58 -11.01 13.77
C VAL A 581 -23.20 -9.64 14.03
N ALA A 582 -22.49 -8.74 14.71
CA ALA A 582 -22.97 -7.38 14.96
C ALA A 582 -23.30 -6.64 13.65
N GLN A 583 -22.47 -6.81 12.61
CA GLN A 583 -22.67 -6.20 11.29
C GLN A 583 -23.89 -6.73 10.52
N GLN A 584 -24.44 -7.88 10.92
CA GLN A 584 -25.70 -8.41 10.36
C GLN A 584 -26.94 -7.66 10.89
N TYR A 585 -26.77 -6.76 11.87
CA TYR A 585 -27.82 -5.90 12.43
C TYR A 585 -27.61 -4.42 12.05
N PRO A 586 -27.68 -4.06 10.75
CA PRO A 586 -27.46 -2.68 10.30
C PRO A 586 -28.50 -1.70 10.88
N GLU A 587 -29.67 -2.17 11.30
CA GLU A 587 -30.68 -1.35 11.96
C GLU A 587 -30.25 -0.83 13.34
N LYS A 588 -29.18 -1.40 13.92
CA LYS A 588 -28.56 -0.96 15.17
C LYS A 588 -27.25 -0.19 14.96
N ASN A 589 -26.56 -0.38 13.83
CA ASN A 589 -25.35 0.36 13.49
C ASN A 589 -25.65 1.77 12.96
N LYS A 590 -26.29 2.59 13.80
CA LYS A 590 -26.79 3.93 13.46
C LYS A 590 -25.96 5.07 14.05
N TYR A 591 -24.94 4.76 14.85
CA TYR A 591 -24.07 5.75 15.47
C TYR A 591 -22.81 5.97 14.64
N ARG A 592 -22.45 7.25 14.47
CA ARG A 592 -21.25 7.66 13.75
C ARG A 592 -20.52 8.72 14.57
N LEU A 593 -19.20 8.64 14.58
CA LEU A 593 -18.31 9.65 15.11
C LEU A 593 -17.93 10.53 13.93
N LYS A 594 -18.44 11.76 13.91
CA LYS A 594 -18.19 12.72 12.83
C LYS A 594 -17.48 13.94 13.38
N GLY A 595 -16.58 14.48 12.59
CA GLY A 595 -15.85 15.65 13.04
C GLY A 595 -14.74 16.07 12.11
N THR A 596 -13.94 17.00 12.60
CA THR A 596 -12.77 17.53 11.92
C THR A 596 -11.58 17.54 12.85
N TYR A 597 -10.39 17.33 12.30
CA TYR A 597 -9.13 17.52 13.02
C TYR A 597 -8.12 18.26 12.16
N GLN A 598 -7.14 18.87 12.81
CA GLN A 598 -6.00 19.50 12.17
C GLN A 598 -4.72 18.77 12.57
N SER A 599 -3.81 18.60 11.60
CA SER A 599 -2.45 18.13 11.89
C SER A 599 -1.63 19.27 12.50
N SER A 600 -0.75 18.96 13.44
CA SER A 600 0.10 19.96 14.16
C SER A 600 1.11 20.75 13.29
N SER A 601 1.19 20.48 11.98
CA SER A 601 2.10 21.16 11.03
C SER A 601 1.40 22.36 10.36
N GLY A 602 1.53 23.56 10.93
CA GLY A 602 0.68 24.73 10.63
C GLY A 602 1.08 25.67 9.47
N ALA A 603 2.04 25.31 8.61
CA ALA A 603 2.38 26.13 7.43
C ALA A 603 2.61 25.30 6.15
N GLU A 604 2.54 23.98 6.28
CA GLU A 604 2.81 23.03 5.22
C GLU A 604 1.52 22.39 4.76
N ILE A 605 1.16 22.62 3.50
CA ILE A 605 0.02 21.96 2.89
C ILE A 605 0.54 20.91 1.93
N ARG A 606 0.25 19.64 2.23
CA ARG A 606 0.60 18.52 1.34
C ARG A 606 -0.40 18.47 0.20
N LEU A 607 0.10 18.48 -1.03
CA LEU A 607 -0.69 18.39 -2.25
C LEU A 607 -1.19 16.97 -2.55
N ASN A 608 -0.77 15.99 -1.75
CA ASN A 608 -1.04 14.55 -1.95
C ASN A 608 -0.69 14.06 -3.37
N ALA A 609 0.23 14.74 -4.04
CA ALA A 609 0.72 14.45 -5.39
C ALA A 609 2.22 14.72 -5.44
N MET A 610 3.03 13.75 -5.85
CA MET A 610 4.48 13.93 -6.03
C MET A 610 4.80 14.30 -7.48
N ASN A 611 5.89 15.05 -7.70
CA ASN A 611 6.33 15.51 -9.02
C ASN A 611 5.24 16.29 -9.79
N VAL A 612 4.66 17.28 -9.13
CA VAL A 612 3.64 18.17 -9.72
C VAL A 612 4.30 19.05 -10.80
N PRO A 613 3.70 19.23 -12.00
CA PRO A 613 4.26 20.10 -13.03
C PRO A 613 4.42 21.55 -12.53
N GLU A 614 5.57 22.17 -12.81
CA GLU A 614 5.84 23.57 -12.45
C GLU A 614 4.78 24.52 -13.03
N GLY A 615 4.29 25.47 -12.22
CA GLY A 615 3.28 26.45 -12.61
C GLY A 615 1.84 25.91 -12.72
N SER A 616 1.60 24.61 -12.47
CA SER A 616 0.25 24.04 -12.45
C SER A 616 -0.51 24.32 -11.14
N VAL A 617 0.21 24.73 -10.09
CA VAL A 617 -0.38 25.03 -8.77
C VAL A 617 -0.87 26.47 -8.74
N THR A 618 -2.19 26.63 -8.56
CA THR A 618 -2.83 27.92 -8.34
C THR A 618 -3.39 27.97 -6.93
N VAL A 619 -2.97 28.96 -6.15
CA VAL A 619 -3.45 29.18 -4.78
C VAL A 619 -4.31 30.44 -4.73
N THR A 620 -5.46 30.36 -4.06
CA THR A 620 -6.38 31.48 -3.85
C THR A 620 -6.75 31.56 -2.37
N ALA A 621 -6.72 32.73 -1.75
CA ALA A 621 -7.28 32.99 -0.43
C ALA A 621 -8.63 33.72 -0.60
N GLY A 622 -9.74 33.03 -0.34
CA GLY A 622 -11.08 33.51 -0.68
C GLY A 622 -11.18 33.79 -2.19
N SER A 623 -11.43 35.05 -2.57
CA SER A 623 -11.49 35.48 -3.98
C SER A 623 -10.17 36.00 -4.55
N GLN A 624 -9.12 36.14 -3.72
CA GLN A 624 -7.83 36.68 -4.15
C GLN A 624 -6.91 35.55 -4.59
N LYS A 625 -6.46 35.57 -5.84
CA LYS A 625 -5.38 34.70 -6.31
C LYS A 625 -4.05 35.18 -5.73
N LEU A 626 -3.32 34.26 -5.12
CA LEU A 626 -2.03 34.52 -4.50
C LEU A 626 -0.90 34.42 -5.54
N VAL A 627 0.22 35.09 -5.27
CA VAL A 627 1.38 35.11 -6.16
C VAL A 627 2.46 34.17 -5.62
N GLU A 628 2.88 33.22 -6.44
CA GLU A 628 3.98 32.30 -6.11
C GLU A 628 5.31 33.05 -5.91
N ASN A 629 6.11 32.62 -4.94
CA ASN A 629 7.34 33.24 -4.43
C ASN A 629 7.17 34.60 -3.73
N GLN A 630 5.95 35.11 -3.62
CA GLN A 630 5.63 36.30 -2.84
C GLN A 630 4.72 35.96 -1.65
N ASP A 631 3.59 35.29 -1.94
CA ASP A 631 2.59 34.92 -0.94
C ASP A 631 2.73 33.46 -0.49
N TYR A 632 3.20 32.58 -1.37
CA TYR A 632 3.43 31.15 -1.10
C TYR A 632 4.59 30.61 -1.94
N THR A 633 5.18 29.49 -1.53
CA THR A 633 6.12 28.70 -2.34
C THR A 633 5.61 27.28 -2.55
N VAL A 634 6.05 26.65 -3.63
CA VAL A 634 5.70 25.28 -3.98
C VAL A 634 6.98 24.45 -4.10
N ASP A 635 7.04 23.33 -3.38
CA ASP A 635 7.97 22.25 -3.66
C ASP A 635 7.26 21.28 -4.61
N TYR A 636 7.60 21.38 -5.89
CA TYR A 636 7.03 20.57 -6.96
C TYR A 636 7.45 19.10 -6.90
N MET A 637 8.60 18.79 -6.28
CA MET A 637 9.08 17.41 -6.14
C MET A 637 8.34 16.68 -5.03
N LEU A 638 8.29 17.28 -3.85
CA LEU A 638 7.63 16.70 -2.67
C LEU A 638 6.12 16.90 -2.68
N GLY A 639 5.60 17.80 -3.53
CA GLY A 639 4.18 18.10 -3.59
C GLY A 639 3.71 18.88 -2.37
N ARG A 640 4.38 19.99 -2.06
CA ARG A 640 4.13 20.77 -0.85
C ARG A 640 3.93 22.24 -1.19
N VAL A 641 2.90 22.87 -0.63
CA VAL A 641 2.73 24.33 -0.66
C VAL A 641 3.01 24.88 0.73
N THR A 642 3.85 25.92 0.79
CA THR A 642 4.12 26.66 2.02
C THR A 642 3.62 28.09 1.87
N ILE A 643 2.68 28.51 2.71
CA ILE A 643 2.18 29.88 2.71
C ILE A 643 3.18 30.76 3.49
N ILE A 644 3.72 31.79 2.84
CA ILE A 644 4.74 32.67 3.41
C ILE A 644 4.12 33.95 3.95
N ASN A 645 3.01 34.39 3.37
CA ASN A 645 2.30 35.58 3.80
C ASN A 645 1.53 35.33 5.11
N GLU A 646 2.16 35.72 6.23
CA GLU A 646 1.59 35.59 7.58
C GLU A 646 0.26 36.32 7.76
N GLY A 647 0.03 37.41 7.01
CA GLY A 647 -1.23 38.15 7.04
C GLY A 647 -2.42 37.31 6.58
N ILE A 648 -2.20 36.44 5.59
CA ILE A 648 -3.22 35.53 5.05
C ILE A 648 -3.45 34.37 6.03
N LEU A 649 -2.38 33.79 6.55
CA LEU A 649 -2.42 32.74 7.60
C LEU A 649 -3.22 33.19 8.84
N ASN A 650 -2.91 34.37 9.38
CA ASN A 650 -3.56 34.91 10.58
C ASN A 650 -4.99 35.41 10.34
N SER A 651 -5.39 35.62 9.07
CA SER A 651 -6.73 36.08 8.72
C SER A 651 -7.81 35.00 8.84
N GLY A 652 -7.41 33.72 8.89
CA GLY A 652 -8.34 32.58 8.91
C GLY A 652 -9.14 32.37 7.61
N VAL A 653 -8.83 33.13 6.54
CA VAL A 653 -9.51 33.01 5.25
C VAL A 653 -9.19 31.65 4.62
N PRO A 654 -10.19 30.91 4.09
CA PRO A 654 -9.95 29.66 3.39
C PRO A 654 -9.02 29.84 2.18
N ILE A 655 -7.99 29.00 2.14
CA ILE A 655 -6.98 28.91 1.10
C ILE A 655 -7.32 27.69 0.23
N LYS A 656 -7.70 27.94 -1.01
CA LYS A 656 -7.99 26.92 -2.02
C LYS A 656 -6.80 26.77 -2.96
N ILE A 657 -6.32 25.54 -3.09
CA ILE A 657 -5.18 25.16 -3.92
C ILE A 657 -5.68 24.23 -5.01
N SER A 658 -5.57 24.66 -6.26
CA SER A 658 -5.82 23.82 -7.44
C SER A 658 -4.49 23.39 -8.05
N LEU A 659 -4.34 22.12 -8.41
CA LEU A 659 -3.15 21.61 -9.09
C LEU A 659 -3.50 20.60 -10.19
N GLU A 660 -2.57 20.40 -11.12
CA GLU A 660 -2.66 19.37 -12.16
C GLU A 660 -1.77 18.18 -11.75
N ASN A 661 -2.37 17.04 -11.43
CA ASN A 661 -1.67 15.83 -11.02
C ASN A 661 -1.47 14.88 -12.22
N ASN A 662 -0.21 14.53 -12.49
CA ASN A 662 0.19 13.54 -13.51
C ASN A 662 0.45 12.14 -12.92
N SER A 663 0.44 12.00 -11.59
CA SER A 663 0.74 10.77 -10.88
C SER A 663 -0.53 9.95 -10.69
N MET A 664 -0.86 9.13 -11.69
CA MET A 664 -1.98 8.20 -11.59
C MET A 664 -1.57 6.86 -12.20
N PHE A 665 -1.28 5.91 -11.32
CA PHE A 665 -1.30 4.48 -11.62
C PHE A 665 -2.75 4.12 -12.02
N GLY A 666 -3.00 3.82 -13.30
CA GLY A 666 -4.27 3.21 -13.78
C GLY A 666 -5.24 4.06 -14.63
N ILE A 667 -4.81 5.06 -15.40
CA ILE A 667 -5.75 5.98 -16.08
C ILE A 667 -6.41 5.43 -17.34
N GLN A 668 -7.74 5.38 -17.31
CA GLN A 668 -8.64 5.42 -18.47
C GLN A 668 -8.26 6.55 -19.44
N ASN A 669 -7.98 6.24 -20.72
CA ASN A 669 -7.55 7.24 -21.70
C ASN A 669 -8.54 8.40 -21.83
N LYS A 670 -8.10 9.63 -21.56
CA LYS A 670 -8.91 10.87 -21.69
C LYS A 670 -8.58 11.58 -22.99
N THR A 671 -9.56 11.75 -23.87
CA THR A 671 -9.41 12.47 -25.14
C THR A 671 -9.99 13.88 -25.01
N LEU A 672 -9.18 14.90 -25.25
CA LEU A 672 -9.56 16.31 -25.29
C LEU A 672 -9.53 16.80 -26.75
N ILE A 673 -10.68 17.26 -27.23
CA ILE A 673 -10.83 17.93 -28.53
C ILE A 673 -11.28 19.36 -28.25
N GLY A 674 -10.65 20.34 -28.87
CA GLY A 674 -10.96 21.72 -28.58
C GLY A 674 -10.72 22.67 -29.72
N ILE A 675 -11.47 23.76 -29.73
CA ILE A 675 -11.25 24.93 -30.57
C ILE A 675 -11.42 26.19 -29.74
N HIS A 676 -10.53 27.15 -29.95
CA HIS A 676 -10.54 28.45 -29.30
C HIS A 676 -10.28 29.54 -30.33
N ALA A 677 -11.06 30.61 -30.30
CA ALA A 677 -11.00 31.70 -31.25
C ALA A 677 -10.88 33.04 -30.50
N ASP A 678 -9.79 33.76 -30.73
CA ASP A 678 -9.55 35.11 -30.22
C ASP A 678 -9.74 36.13 -31.34
N TYR A 679 -10.65 37.07 -31.16
CA TYR A 679 -10.87 38.19 -32.08
C TYR A 679 -10.44 39.51 -31.45
N GLU A 680 -9.38 40.10 -31.98
CA GLU A 680 -8.86 41.41 -31.53
C GLU A 680 -9.66 42.55 -32.19
N ILE A 681 -10.59 43.15 -31.44
CA ILE A 681 -11.40 44.28 -31.94
C ILE A 681 -10.53 45.53 -32.02
N ASN A 682 -9.69 45.77 -31.02
CA ASN A 682 -8.63 46.77 -30.99
C ASN A 682 -7.57 46.37 -29.93
N LYS A 683 -6.51 47.16 -29.80
CA LYS A 683 -5.40 46.88 -28.86
C LYS A 683 -5.82 46.78 -27.38
N ASP A 684 -6.99 47.31 -27.06
CA ASP A 684 -7.55 47.40 -25.71
C ASP A 684 -8.73 46.43 -25.53
N PHE A 685 -9.23 45.76 -26.58
CA PHE A 685 -10.44 44.92 -26.52
C PHE A 685 -10.31 43.63 -27.33
N MET A 686 -10.41 42.50 -26.64
CA MET A 686 -10.37 41.15 -27.20
C MET A 686 -11.64 40.37 -26.83
N LEU A 687 -12.15 39.59 -27.79
CA LEU A 687 -13.27 38.67 -27.58
C LEU A 687 -12.82 37.23 -27.87
N GLY A 688 -12.89 36.37 -26.88
CA GLY A 688 -12.60 34.94 -26.98
C GLY A 688 -13.88 34.09 -27.08
N ALA A 689 -13.79 32.99 -27.81
CA ALA A 689 -14.80 31.95 -27.85
C ALA A 689 -14.14 30.58 -27.75
N THR A 690 -14.60 29.72 -26.85
CA THR A 690 -13.99 28.42 -26.58
C THR A 690 -15.02 27.31 -26.68
N MET A 691 -14.65 26.17 -27.27
CA MET A 691 -15.42 24.94 -27.19
C MET A 691 -14.47 23.76 -27.00
N LEU A 692 -14.64 23.01 -25.91
CA LEU A 692 -13.85 21.84 -25.57
C LEU A 692 -14.77 20.63 -25.34
N ARG A 693 -14.30 19.45 -25.72
CA ARG A 693 -14.93 18.16 -25.42
C ARG A 693 -13.90 17.24 -24.79
N LEU A 694 -14.16 16.79 -23.57
CA LEU A 694 -13.35 15.82 -22.85
C LEU A 694 -14.12 14.50 -22.75
N THR A 695 -13.49 13.41 -23.17
CA THR A 695 -14.13 12.09 -23.21
C THR A 695 -13.20 11.02 -22.67
N GLU A 696 -13.63 10.30 -21.63
CA GLU A 696 -12.92 9.21 -20.99
C GLU A 696 -13.39 7.88 -21.58
N ARG A 697 -12.44 6.96 -21.83
CA ARG A 697 -12.76 5.63 -22.32
C ARG A 697 -12.57 4.60 -21.21
N PRO A 698 -13.63 3.88 -20.80
CA PRO A 698 -13.51 2.84 -19.79
C PRO A 698 -12.80 1.60 -20.36
N TYR A 699 -12.15 0.83 -19.50
CA TYR A 699 -11.49 -0.44 -19.87
C TYR A 699 -12.50 -1.57 -20.08
N THR A 700 -13.53 -1.61 -19.25
CA THR A 700 -14.61 -2.59 -19.24
C THR A 700 -15.94 -1.92 -19.60
N GLN A 701 -16.90 -2.71 -20.05
CA GLN A 701 -18.27 -2.22 -20.30
C GLN A 701 -19.12 -2.19 -19.02
N LYS A 702 -18.77 -3.02 -18.04
CA LYS A 702 -19.33 -2.96 -16.69
C LYS A 702 -18.53 -1.95 -15.88
N ILE A 703 -19.22 -0.98 -15.30
CA ILE A 703 -18.63 0.15 -14.60
C ILE A 703 -19.32 0.30 -13.26
N ASN A 704 -18.53 0.35 -12.21
CA ASN A 704 -19.03 0.49 -10.85
C ASN A 704 -19.36 1.95 -10.55
N THR A 705 -20.23 2.16 -9.56
CA THR A 705 -20.57 3.50 -9.10
C THR A 705 -19.34 4.23 -8.54
N GLY A 706 -19.09 5.44 -9.04
CA GLY A 706 -17.90 6.25 -8.73
C GLY A 706 -16.78 6.17 -9.77
N GLU A 707 -16.84 5.21 -10.70
CA GLU A 707 -15.86 5.03 -11.79
C GLU A 707 -16.44 5.40 -13.17
N GLU A 708 -17.56 6.14 -13.22
CA GLU A 708 -18.26 6.46 -14.45
C GLU A 708 -17.42 7.35 -15.39
N PRO A 709 -17.19 6.93 -16.65
CA PRO A 709 -16.40 7.69 -17.60
C PRO A 709 -17.19 8.90 -18.12
N ILE A 710 -16.59 10.08 -18.01
CA ILE A 710 -17.24 11.32 -18.46
C ILE A 710 -17.09 11.53 -19.97
N SER A 711 -18.09 12.18 -20.58
CA SER A 711 -18.05 12.67 -21.96
C SER A 711 -18.72 14.04 -22.03
N ASN A 712 -18.01 15.05 -21.55
CA ASN A 712 -18.54 16.40 -21.35
C ASN A 712 -18.11 17.33 -22.49
N THR A 713 -19.02 18.21 -22.92
CA THR A 713 -18.73 19.29 -23.86
C THR A 713 -18.98 20.63 -23.17
N ILE A 714 -17.97 21.49 -23.12
CA ILE A 714 -18.08 22.85 -22.58
C ILE A 714 -17.88 23.85 -23.71
N TRP A 715 -18.68 24.90 -23.72
CA TRP A 715 -18.46 26.05 -24.60
C TRP A 715 -18.65 27.35 -23.83
N GLY A 716 -17.98 28.41 -24.26
CA GLY A 716 -18.02 29.69 -23.58
C GLY A 716 -17.52 30.84 -24.42
N LEU A 717 -17.78 32.04 -23.91
CA LEU A 717 -17.35 33.32 -24.46
C LEU A 717 -16.62 34.09 -23.37
N ASP A 718 -15.54 34.75 -23.74
CA ASP A 718 -14.81 35.64 -22.86
C ASP A 718 -14.54 36.98 -23.56
N ALA A 719 -14.49 38.05 -22.77
CA ALA A 719 -14.25 39.39 -23.26
C ALA A 719 -13.29 40.08 -22.30
N ASN A 720 -12.19 40.63 -22.83
CA ASN A 720 -11.18 41.33 -22.05
C ASN A 720 -11.00 42.74 -22.60
N TYR A 721 -11.34 43.74 -21.78
CA TYR A 721 -11.12 45.14 -22.06
C TYR A 721 -10.08 45.72 -21.11
N GLN A 722 -8.94 46.19 -21.64
CA GLN A 722 -7.85 46.76 -20.88
C GLN A 722 -7.43 48.11 -21.47
N THR A 723 -7.55 49.18 -20.68
CA THR A 723 -7.12 50.52 -21.12
C THR A 723 -6.38 51.28 -20.00
N GLU A 724 -5.54 52.24 -20.39
CA GLU A 724 -4.84 53.11 -19.44
C GLU A 724 -5.73 54.30 -19.04
N SER A 725 -5.96 54.50 -17.74
CA SER A 725 -6.75 55.62 -17.24
C SER A 725 -5.84 56.69 -16.67
N ALA A 726 -5.52 57.68 -17.50
CA ALA A 726 -4.77 58.86 -17.09
C ALA A 726 -5.53 59.68 -16.02
N TRP A 727 -6.87 59.63 -16.02
CA TRP A 727 -7.69 60.31 -15.02
C TRP A 727 -7.54 59.66 -13.64
N LEU A 728 -7.60 58.33 -13.53
CA LEU A 728 -7.36 57.63 -12.27
C LEU A 728 -5.94 57.89 -11.75
N THR A 729 -4.95 57.92 -12.65
CA THR A 729 -3.55 58.22 -12.30
C THR A 729 -3.47 59.59 -11.63
N LYS A 730 -4.06 60.62 -12.26
CA LYS A 730 -4.07 61.99 -11.73
C LYS A 730 -4.91 62.14 -10.46
N ALA A 731 -5.99 61.38 -10.31
CA ALA A 731 -6.82 61.40 -9.11
C ALA A 731 -6.06 60.84 -7.90
N VAL A 732 -5.18 59.84 -8.10
CA VAL A 732 -4.30 59.33 -7.05
C VAL A 732 -3.25 60.39 -6.65
N ASP A 733 -2.73 61.16 -7.62
CA ASP A 733 -1.82 62.28 -7.36
C ASP A 733 -2.47 63.45 -6.61
N TRP A 734 -3.80 63.48 -6.45
CA TRP A 734 -4.50 64.48 -5.64
C TRP A 734 -4.50 64.17 -4.14
N LEU A 735 -4.08 62.97 -3.74
CA LEU A 735 -3.89 62.64 -2.34
C LEU A 735 -2.60 63.31 -1.82
N PRO A 736 -2.68 64.15 -0.77
CA PRO A 736 -1.50 64.81 -0.24
C PRO A 736 -0.47 63.77 0.22
N PHE A 737 0.81 64.05 -0.09
CA PHE A 737 1.99 63.20 0.19
C PHE A 737 2.20 61.97 -0.70
N ILE A 738 1.47 61.80 -1.81
CA ILE A 738 1.67 60.74 -2.81
C ILE A 738 1.86 61.36 -4.20
N GLU A 739 2.94 61.00 -4.91
CA GLU A 739 3.19 61.42 -6.30
C GLU A 739 3.62 60.19 -7.10
N THR A 740 2.77 59.69 -8.00
CA THR A 740 3.01 58.43 -8.72
C THR A 740 3.17 58.64 -10.22
N LYS A 741 4.32 58.21 -10.76
CA LYS A 741 4.55 58.16 -12.21
C LYS A 741 4.02 56.87 -12.86
N ALA A 742 3.57 55.91 -12.05
CA ALA A 742 3.04 54.65 -12.54
C ALA A 742 1.61 54.86 -13.05
N LYS A 743 1.37 54.53 -14.32
CA LYS A 743 0.06 54.69 -14.95
C LYS A 743 -0.97 53.75 -14.33
N SER A 744 -2.18 54.26 -14.04
CA SER A 744 -3.33 53.44 -13.67
C SER A 744 -3.91 52.72 -14.89
N ARG A 745 -4.30 51.47 -14.71
CA ARG A 745 -4.89 50.62 -15.75
C ARG A 745 -6.26 50.12 -15.30
N LEU A 746 -7.26 50.24 -16.16
CA LEU A 746 -8.59 49.68 -15.97
C LEU A 746 -8.64 48.37 -16.76
N ILE A 747 -8.98 47.28 -16.08
CA ILE A 747 -9.18 45.95 -16.69
C ILE A 747 -10.60 45.52 -16.35
N ALA A 748 -11.38 45.20 -17.38
CA ALA A 748 -12.71 44.64 -17.26
C ALA A 748 -12.76 43.32 -18.04
N THR A 749 -13.00 42.22 -17.33
CA THR A 749 -13.17 40.89 -17.89
C THR A 749 -14.62 40.43 -17.72
N ALA A 750 -15.16 39.77 -18.73
CA ALA A 750 -16.47 39.12 -18.67
C ALA A 750 -16.34 37.72 -19.27
N GLU A 751 -16.90 36.72 -18.58
CA GLU A 751 -16.81 35.32 -18.99
C GLU A 751 -18.19 34.66 -18.88
N PHE A 752 -18.48 33.76 -19.82
CA PHE A 752 -19.65 32.90 -19.80
C PHE A 752 -19.21 31.49 -20.22
N ALA A 753 -19.69 30.47 -19.51
CA ALA A 753 -19.44 29.08 -19.86
C ALA A 753 -20.69 28.23 -19.63
N HIS A 754 -20.94 27.29 -20.53
CA HIS A 754 -22.02 26.32 -20.45
C HIS A 754 -21.46 24.90 -20.63
N LEU A 755 -21.73 24.05 -19.65
CA LEU A 755 -21.31 22.65 -19.64
C LEU A 755 -22.50 21.76 -20.03
N ILE A 756 -22.30 20.93 -21.04
CA ILE A 756 -23.21 19.87 -21.46
C ILE A 756 -22.59 18.55 -21.00
N PRO A 757 -23.07 17.96 -19.88
CA PRO A 757 -22.56 16.69 -19.41
C PRO A 757 -23.04 15.53 -20.28
N GLY A 758 -22.26 14.44 -20.30
CA GLY A 758 -22.63 13.20 -21.00
C GLY A 758 -21.74 12.04 -20.60
N HIS A 759 -22.05 10.84 -21.11
CA HIS A 759 -21.32 9.59 -20.84
C HIS A 759 -20.74 8.97 -22.10
N HIS A 760 -19.74 8.10 -21.93
CA HIS A 760 -19.15 7.38 -23.05
C HIS A 760 -20.10 6.30 -23.60
N LYS A 761 -20.21 6.16 -24.94
CA LYS A 761 -21.11 5.17 -25.58
C LYS A 761 -20.81 3.70 -25.24
N ALA A 762 -19.61 3.41 -24.74
CA ALA A 762 -19.22 2.06 -24.32
C ALA A 762 -20.02 1.55 -23.12
N VAL A 763 -20.67 2.45 -22.38
CA VAL A 763 -21.53 2.16 -21.22
C VAL A 763 -23.00 1.96 -21.63
N GLY A 764 -23.26 1.85 -22.94
CA GLY A 764 -24.60 1.78 -23.52
C GLY A 764 -25.27 3.15 -23.66
N ASP A 765 -26.40 3.17 -24.38
CA ASP A 765 -27.13 4.41 -24.66
C ASP A 765 -27.78 5.01 -23.39
N GLU A 766 -28.12 4.18 -22.41
CA GLU A 766 -28.73 4.58 -21.14
C GLU A 766 -27.70 4.98 -20.06
N GLY A 767 -26.41 4.71 -20.26
CA GLY A 767 -25.36 5.08 -19.30
C GLY A 767 -25.45 4.32 -17.98
N VAL A 768 -25.46 2.99 -18.05
CA VAL A 768 -25.70 2.12 -16.88
C VAL A 768 -24.46 2.07 -15.97
N SER A 769 -24.65 2.35 -14.68
CA SER A 769 -23.66 2.15 -13.62
C SER A 769 -24.13 1.05 -12.68
N TYR A 770 -23.21 0.20 -12.23
CA TYR A 770 -23.48 -0.92 -11.33
C TYR A 770 -23.16 -0.50 -9.89
N ILE A 771 -24.15 -0.59 -9.00
CA ILE A 771 -23.92 -0.40 -7.56
C ILE A 771 -23.13 -1.59 -7.00
N ASP A 772 -23.42 -2.79 -7.50
CA ASP A 772 -22.69 -4.03 -7.23
C ASP A 772 -22.85 -4.96 -8.44
N ASP A 773 -21.75 -5.53 -8.93
CA ASP A 773 -21.75 -6.50 -10.02
C ASP A 773 -21.60 -7.95 -9.52
N PHE A 774 -21.48 -8.15 -8.21
CA PHE A 774 -21.24 -9.40 -7.50
C PHE A 774 -19.97 -10.16 -7.92
N GLU A 775 -19.08 -9.57 -8.72
CA GLU A 775 -17.87 -10.25 -9.22
C GLU A 775 -16.89 -10.54 -8.06
N SER A 776 -16.82 -9.64 -7.08
CA SER A 776 -15.98 -9.79 -5.88
C SER A 776 -16.67 -10.50 -4.70
N SER A 777 -17.90 -11.01 -4.89
CA SER A 777 -18.67 -11.65 -3.81
C SER A 777 -18.09 -13.01 -3.35
N ARG A 778 -17.15 -13.58 -4.09
CA ARG A 778 -16.53 -14.88 -3.80
C ARG A 778 -15.04 -14.75 -3.55
N THR A 779 -14.62 -15.02 -2.32
CA THR A 779 -13.22 -15.28 -1.99
C THR A 779 -12.94 -16.78 -2.11
N SER A 780 -11.94 -17.17 -2.91
CA SER A 780 -11.50 -18.57 -3.00
C SER A 780 -10.25 -18.79 -2.15
N ILE A 781 -10.32 -19.71 -1.19
CA ILE A 781 -9.16 -20.14 -0.38
C ILE A 781 -8.67 -21.47 -0.97
N ASP A 782 -7.44 -21.48 -1.48
CA ASP A 782 -6.86 -22.71 -2.05
C ASP A 782 -6.30 -23.62 -0.96
N ILE A 783 -6.77 -24.87 -0.92
CA ILE A 783 -6.33 -25.92 0.01
C ILE A 783 -5.46 -26.98 -0.68
N LYS A 784 -5.17 -26.84 -1.98
CA LYS A 784 -4.47 -27.88 -2.77
C LYS A 784 -2.97 -27.96 -2.50
N ASN A 785 -2.40 -27.04 -1.73
CA ASN A 785 -0.97 -27.05 -1.40
C ASN A 785 -0.60 -28.27 -0.55
N MET A 786 -0.08 -29.32 -1.18
CA MET A 786 0.37 -30.56 -0.54
C MET A 786 1.28 -30.32 0.68
N GLY A 787 2.17 -29.32 0.63
CA GLY A 787 3.13 -29.03 1.70
C GLY A 787 2.48 -28.55 3.01
N ALA A 788 1.28 -27.96 2.91
CA ALA A 788 0.50 -27.49 4.05
C ALA A 788 -0.19 -28.64 4.81
N TRP A 789 -0.44 -29.77 4.14
CA TRP A 789 -1.08 -30.94 4.76
C TRP A 789 -0.09 -31.70 5.64
N LYS A 790 -0.56 -32.14 6.81
CA LYS A 790 0.20 -32.90 7.81
C LYS A 790 -0.64 -34.07 8.31
N LEU A 791 0.02 -35.05 8.93
CA LEU A 791 -0.68 -36.12 9.64
C LEU A 791 -1.50 -35.53 10.79
N ALA A 792 -2.78 -35.88 10.84
CA ALA A 792 -3.69 -35.46 11.90
C ALA A 792 -3.58 -36.38 13.14
N SER A 793 -3.94 -35.83 14.31
CA SER A 793 -4.29 -36.63 15.48
C SER A 793 -5.58 -37.43 15.22
N ILE A 794 -5.88 -38.38 16.09
CA ILE A 794 -7.13 -39.13 16.01
C ILE A 794 -8.26 -38.23 16.53
N PRO A 795 -9.39 -38.10 15.84
CA PRO A 795 -10.51 -37.33 16.34
C PRO A 795 -11.01 -37.87 17.69
N GLU A 796 -11.09 -37.00 18.69
CA GLU A 796 -11.55 -37.32 20.03
C GLU A 796 -13.09 -37.23 20.15
N LYS A 797 -13.63 -37.69 21.29
CA LYS A 797 -15.07 -37.61 21.64
C LYS A 797 -16.01 -38.40 20.73
N GLN A 798 -15.47 -39.32 19.92
CA GLN A 798 -16.22 -40.19 19.01
C GLN A 798 -15.73 -41.65 19.12
N LEU A 799 -15.78 -42.22 20.33
CA LEU A 799 -15.21 -43.55 20.62
C LEU A 799 -15.82 -44.70 19.81
N GLU A 800 -17.05 -44.54 19.32
CA GLU A 800 -17.71 -45.52 18.45
C GLU A 800 -17.09 -45.60 17.04
N LEU A 801 -16.51 -44.50 16.55
CA LEU A 801 -15.88 -44.41 15.23
C LEU A 801 -14.36 -44.51 15.32
N PHE A 802 -13.79 -43.92 16.38
CA PHE A 802 -12.36 -43.89 16.65
C PHE A 802 -12.08 -44.52 18.00
N GLU A 803 -12.01 -45.85 18.00
CA GLU A 803 -11.61 -46.62 19.19
C GLU A 803 -10.27 -46.14 19.74
N ASN A 804 -10.11 -46.18 21.06
CA ASN A 804 -8.89 -45.78 21.77
C ASN A 804 -8.52 -44.28 21.64
N SER A 805 -9.39 -43.44 21.07
CA SER A 805 -9.16 -41.98 20.96
C SER A 805 -9.13 -41.26 22.30
N ASN A 806 -9.64 -41.88 23.38
CA ASN A 806 -9.60 -41.34 24.75
C ASN A 806 -8.33 -41.71 25.52
N LEU A 807 -7.47 -42.57 24.96
CA LEU A 807 -6.21 -42.95 25.61
C LEU A 807 -5.15 -41.88 25.34
N SER A 808 -4.30 -41.64 26.34
CA SER A 808 -3.09 -40.83 26.20
C SER A 808 -1.88 -41.72 26.48
N ASP A 809 -0.76 -41.43 25.82
CA ASP A 809 0.53 -42.13 26.00
C ASP A 809 0.46 -43.66 25.83
N SER A 810 -0.31 -44.13 24.83
CA SER A 810 -0.47 -45.55 24.52
C SER A 810 -0.24 -45.85 23.03
N LEU A 811 0.50 -46.92 22.73
CA LEU A 811 0.75 -47.36 21.36
C LEU A 811 -0.52 -47.78 20.61
N ILE A 812 -1.55 -48.20 21.36
CA ILE A 812 -2.81 -48.72 20.81
C ILE A 812 -3.60 -47.64 20.06
N ILE A 813 -3.41 -46.36 20.41
CA ILE A 813 -4.06 -45.22 19.78
C ILE A 813 -3.92 -45.31 18.24
N GLY A 814 -2.72 -45.61 17.74
CA GLY A 814 -2.44 -45.65 16.29
C GLY A 814 -2.91 -46.91 15.54
N PHE A 815 -3.50 -47.91 16.20
CA PHE A 815 -3.70 -49.25 15.61
C PHE A 815 -4.65 -49.27 14.40
N ASN A 816 -5.62 -48.37 14.38
CA ASN A 816 -6.61 -48.27 13.28
C ASN A 816 -6.21 -47.27 12.19
N ARG A 817 -4.97 -46.73 12.22
CA ARG A 817 -4.52 -45.78 11.20
C ARG A 817 -4.06 -46.51 9.93
N ALA A 818 -4.85 -46.39 8.87
CA ALA A 818 -4.50 -46.85 7.53
C ALA A 818 -3.55 -45.89 6.80
N LYS A 819 -2.92 -46.37 5.72
CA LYS A 819 -1.99 -45.60 4.90
C LYS A 819 -2.76 -44.61 4.02
N LEU A 820 -2.49 -43.34 4.24
CA LEU A 820 -2.97 -42.22 3.45
C LEU A 820 -1.76 -41.51 2.85
N ALA A 821 -1.80 -41.24 1.55
CA ALA A 821 -0.81 -40.43 0.87
C ALA A 821 -1.52 -39.27 0.17
N TRP A 822 -1.05 -38.05 0.37
CA TRP A 822 -1.49 -36.88 -0.37
C TRP A 822 -0.33 -36.33 -1.17
N TYR A 823 -0.55 -36.04 -2.45
CA TYR A 823 0.49 -35.56 -3.34
C TYR A 823 -0.08 -34.77 -4.51
N THR A 824 0.79 -34.09 -5.24
CA THR A 824 0.49 -33.55 -6.56
C THR A 824 1.39 -34.27 -7.54
N ILE A 825 0.83 -34.86 -8.60
CA ILE A 825 1.64 -35.48 -9.64
C ILE A 825 2.39 -34.38 -10.41
N ASP A 826 3.71 -34.49 -10.44
CA ASP A 826 4.58 -33.54 -11.15
C ASP A 826 4.30 -33.58 -12.67
N PRO A 827 4.15 -32.43 -13.36
CA PRO A 827 3.95 -32.37 -14.80
C PRO A 827 4.94 -33.20 -15.62
N LEU A 828 6.16 -33.43 -15.13
CA LEU A 828 7.16 -34.27 -15.79
C LEU A 828 6.64 -35.70 -16.09
N PHE A 829 5.71 -36.21 -15.26
CA PHE A 829 5.12 -37.54 -15.41
C PHE A 829 4.07 -37.62 -16.52
N PHE A 830 3.52 -36.48 -16.96
CA PHE A 830 2.56 -36.41 -18.07
C PHE A 830 3.23 -36.18 -19.43
N ARG A 831 4.53 -35.87 -19.43
CA ARG A 831 5.32 -35.64 -20.63
C ARG A 831 6.12 -36.89 -20.98
N ASN A 832 6.64 -36.94 -22.21
CA ASN A 832 7.53 -37.99 -22.69
C ASN A 832 8.85 -37.35 -23.14
N THR A 833 9.58 -36.75 -22.19
CA THR A 833 10.86 -36.06 -22.45
C THR A 833 12.03 -36.88 -21.91
N SER A 834 13.26 -36.44 -22.17
CA SER A 834 14.49 -37.14 -21.72
C SER A 834 14.66 -37.19 -20.20
N ILE A 835 13.88 -36.39 -19.45
CA ILE A 835 13.90 -36.33 -17.99
C ILE A 835 12.70 -37.04 -17.35
N THR A 836 11.73 -37.48 -18.16
CA THR A 836 10.62 -38.32 -17.68
C THR A 836 11.18 -39.68 -17.22
N PRO A 837 10.87 -40.13 -15.99
CA PRO A 837 11.33 -41.42 -15.48
C PRO A 837 10.91 -42.59 -16.38
N PRO A 838 11.77 -43.62 -16.55
CA PRO A 838 11.42 -44.77 -17.36
C PRO A 838 10.24 -45.54 -16.75
N ASN A 839 9.43 -46.19 -17.62
CA ASN A 839 8.27 -47.02 -17.28
C ASN A 839 6.96 -46.31 -16.88
N VAL A 840 6.88 -44.99 -16.94
CA VAL A 840 5.65 -44.25 -16.60
C VAL A 840 4.61 -44.24 -17.73
N ASN A 841 5.02 -44.59 -18.95
CA ASN A 841 4.16 -44.71 -20.13
C ASN A 841 3.68 -46.15 -20.40
N LYS A 842 3.80 -47.05 -19.40
CA LYS A 842 3.38 -48.45 -19.55
C LYS A 842 1.87 -48.57 -19.65
N THR A 843 1.43 -49.60 -20.35
CA THR A 843 0.03 -50.01 -20.36
C THR A 843 -0.30 -50.80 -19.10
N ILE A 844 -1.34 -50.38 -18.38
CA ILE A 844 -1.91 -51.08 -17.22
C ILE A 844 -3.20 -51.81 -17.63
N THR A 845 -3.48 -52.94 -16.98
CA THR A 845 -4.74 -53.67 -17.15
C THR A 845 -5.71 -53.25 -16.06
N LEU A 846 -6.88 -52.78 -16.45
CA LEU A 846 -7.96 -52.38 -15.56
C LEU A 846 -8.70 -53.60 -14.99
N PRO A 847 -9.44 -53.47 -13.87
CA PRO A 847 -10.21 -54.55 -13.28
C PRO A 847 -11.26 -55.19 -14.21
N ASN A 848 -11.70 -54.45 -15.24
CA ASN A 848 -12.63 -54.93 -16.26
C ASN A 848 -11.96 -55.65 -17.44
N GLY A 849 -10.64 -55.88 -17.39
CA GLY A 849 -9.87 -56.56 -18.42
C GLY A 849 -9.37 -55.68 -19.57
N ASN A 850 -9.79 -54.41 -19.64
CA ASN A 850 -9.30 -53.47 -20.65
C ASN A 850 -7.90 -52.96 -20.32
N THR A 851 -7.12 -52.60 -21.33
CA THR A 851 -5.76 -52.07 -21.16
C THR A 851 -5.72 -50.59 -21.53
N ILE A 852 -5.02 -49.78 -20.73
CA ILE A 852 -4.88 -48.33 -20.94
C ILE A 852 -3.46 -47.89 -20.57
N GLY A 853 -2.93 -46.86 -21.23
CA GLY A 853 -1.68 -46.23 -20.79
C GLY A 853 -1.83 -45.69 -19.37
N GLN A 854 -0.82 -45.88 -18.51
CA GLN A 854 -0.83 -45.39 -17.14
C GLN A 854 -1.06 -43.87 -17.06
N GLN A 855 -0.48 -43.09 -17.97
CA GLN A 855 -0.70 -41.63 -18.10
C GLN A 855 -2.12 -41.26 -18.56
N SER A 856 -2.90 -42.20 -19.08
CA SER A 856 -4.29 -41.97 -19.51
C SER A 856 -5.30 -42.51 -18.50
N TYR A 857 -4.84 -43.18 -17.44
CA TYR A 857 -5.72 -43.68 -16.40
C TYR A 857 -6.27 -42.52 -15.55
N HIS A 858 -7.56 -42.54 -15.24
CA HIS A 858 -8.24 -41.38 -14.63
C HIS A 858 -7.63 -40.90 -13.31
N TYR A 859 -7.00 -41.77 -12.52
CA TYR A 859 -6.33 -41.40 -11.26
C TYR A 859 -4.88 -40.89 -11.43
N SER A 860 -4.33 -40.90 -12.63
CA SER A 860 -2.93 -40.54 -12.89
C SER A 860 -2.72 -39.78 -14.20
N ARG A 861 -3.80 -39.27 -14.79
CA ARG A 861 -3.75 -38.47 -16.02
C ARG A 861 -3.65 -36.98 -15.71
N GLU A 862 -3.18 -36.23 -16.69
CA GLU A 862 -3.26 -34.78 -16.64
C GLU A 862 -4.71 -34.31 -16.78
N VAL A 863 -5.08 -33.31 -15.97
CA VAL A 863 -6.37 -32.60 -16.07
C VAL A 863 -6.08 -31.18 -16.54
N LEU A 864 -6.74 -30.77 -17.62
CA LEU A 864 -6.56 -29.43 -18.19
C LEU A 864 -7.55 -28.44 -17.57
N GLU A 865 -7.17 -27.18 -17.48
CA GLU A 865 -8.05 -26.12 -16.99
C GLU A 865 -9.31 -26.01 -17.87
N THR A 866 -9.16 -26.15 -19.19
CA THR A 866 -10.26 -26.13 -20.16
C THR A 866 -11.18 -27.34 -20.07
N GLU A 867 -10.77 -28.43 -19.42
CA GLU A 867 -11.63 -29.58 -19.16
C GLU A 867 -12.63 -29.27 -18.04
N VAL A 868 -12.16 -28.59 -16.98
CA VAL A 868 -12.98 -28.25 -15.81
C VAL A 868 -13.74 -26.94 -16.03
N PHE A 869 -13.09 -25.96 -16.68
CA PHE A 869 -13.60 -24.62 -16.95
C PHE A 869 -13.58 -24.35 -18.46
N PRO A 870 -14.48 -24.97 -19.25
CA PRO A 870 -14.47 -24.89 -20.71
C PRO A 870 -14.72 -23.48 -21.26
N ASN A 871 -15.34 -22.60 -20.47
CA ASN A 871 -15.66 -21.22 -20.86
C ASN A 871 -14.63 -20.21 -20.34
N LYS A 872 -13.55 -20.66 -19.69
CA LYS A 872 -12.49 -19.78 -19.19
C LYS A 872 -11.37 -19.71 -20.21
N ASP A 873 -11.05 -18.51 -20.67
CA ASP A 873 -9.90 -18.29 -21.53
C ASP A 873 -8.61 -18.39 -20.70
N PRO A 874 -7.66 -19.28 -21.05
CA PRO A 874 -6.39 -19.37 -20.36
C PRO A 874 -5.54 -18.12 -20.63
N ASN A 875 -4.81 -17.67 -19.62
CA ASN A 875 -3.94 -16.50 -19.76
C ASN A 875 -2.87 -16.74 -20.84
N MET A 876 -2.81 -15.86 -21.83
CA MET A 876 -1.79 -15.92 -22.88
C MET A 876 -0.40 -15.68 -22.27
N GLY A 877 0.33 -16.76 -21.98
CA GLY A 877 1.67 -16.70 -21.38
C GLY A 877 1.93 -17.74 -20.29
N SER A 878 0.88 -18.31 -19.68
CA SER A 878 1.04 -19.49 -18.83
C SER A 878 1.37 -20.69 -19.72
N GLN A 879 2.63 -21.14 -19.70
CA GLN A 879 3.09 -22.31 -20.48
C GLN A 879 2.40 -23.62 -20.11
N ILE A 880 1.58 -23.64 -19.06
CA ILE A 880 0.93 -24.85 -18.57
C ILE A 880 -0.58 -24.59 -18.43
N THR A 881 -1.35 -25.20 -19.33
CA THR A 881 -2.82 -25.25 -19.28
C THR A 881 -3.33 -26.34 -18.32
N ASN A 882 -2.44 -26.95 -17.54
CA ASN A 882 -2.80 -28.02 -16.63
C ASN A 882 -3.27 -27.47 -15.28
N LEU A 883 -4.26 -28.14 -14.72
CA LEU A 883 -4.77 -27.81 -13.41
C LEU A 883 -4.01 -28.64 -12.38
N SER A 884 -3.24 -27.99 -11.51
CA SER A 884 -2.60 -28.68 -10.39
C SER A 884 -3.68 -29.21 -9.42
N LEU A 885 -3.60 -30.51 -9.14
CA LEU A 885 -4.51 -31.25 -8.26
C LEU A 885 -3.83 -31.61 -6.94
N LEU A 886 -4.65 -31.78 -5.91
CA LEU A 886 -4.25 -32.46 -4.67
C LEU A 886 -4.85 -33.87 -4.72
N ASP A 887 -4.03 -34.83 -5.10
CA ASP A 887 -4.40 -36.24 -5.15
C ASP A 887 -4.33 -36.85 -3.74
N ILE A 888 -5.37 -37.57 -3.33
CA ILE A 888 -5.43 -38.28 -2.06
C ILE A 888 -5.62 -39.76 -2.33
N ALA A 889 -4.58 -40.54 -2.07
CA ALA A 889 -4.58 -41.99 -2.19
C ALA A 889 -4.76 -42.64 -0.81
N TYR A 890 -5.90 -43.32 -0.62
CA TYR A 890 -6.24 -44.01 0.62
C TYR A 890 -6.13 -45.52 0.45
N TYR A 891 -5.31 -46.17 1.28
CA TYR A 891 -5.05 -47.60 1.27
C TYR A 891 -5.52 -48.21 2.60
N PRO A 892 -6.81 -48.56 2.73
CA PRO A 892 -7.41 -48.99 4.00
C PRO A 892 -6.77 -50.26 4.59
N LYS A 893 -6.22 -51.13 3.74
CA LYS A 893 -5.61 -52.41 4.14
C LYS A 893 -4.11 -52.32 4.42
N GLU A 894 -3.49 -51.18 4.13
CA GLU A 894 -2.06 -50.97 4.36
C GLU A 894 -1.84 -50.15 5.63
N ARG A 895 -0.83 -50.52 6.42
CA ARG A 895 -0.48 -49.80 7.66
C ARG A 895 0.00 -48.40 7.37
N GLY A 896 -0.62 -47.42 8.02
CA GLY A 896 -0.20 -46.03 7.97
C GLY A 896 0.96 -45.71 8.91
N PRO A 897 1.47 -44.47 8.87
CA PRO A 897 2.54 -44.01 9.76
C PRO A 897 2.19 -44.14 11.24
N TYR A 898 3.14 -44.62 12.05
CA TYR A 898 2.98 -44.81 13.51
C TYR A 898 1.86 -45.79 13.91
N ASN A 899 1.50 -46.73 13.04
CA ASN A 899 0.63 -47.84 13.37
C ASN A 899 1.45 -49.08 13.81
N TYR A 900 1.36 -49.43 15.09
CA TYR A 900 2.09 -50.55 15.70
C TYR A 900 1.25 -51.83 15.85
N THR A 901 0.09 -51.94 15.18
CA THR A 901 -0.72 -53.16 15.21
C THR A 901 0.12 -54.37 14.77
N ILE A 902 -0.04 -55.52 15.42
CA ILE A 902 0.66 -56.76 15.06
C ILE A 902 -0.19 -57.68 14.19
N ASN A 903 -1.53 -57.55 14.26
CA ASN A 903 -2.48 -58.47 13.61
C ASN A 903 -2.91 -58.04 12.20
N GLY A 904 -2.35 -56.94 11.67
CA GLY A 904 -2.80 -56.33 10.40
C GLY A 904 -3.88 -55.28 10.64
N ILE A 905 -4.26 -54.55 9.59
CA ILE A 905 -5.47 -53.70 9.62
C ILE A 905 -6.60 -54.56 9.08
N GLY A 906 -7.69 -54.66 9.85
CA GLY A 906 -8.87 -55.47 9.53
C GLY A 906 -9.55 -55.07 8.22
#